data_AF-A0AAN8M8T0-F1
#
_entry.id   AF-A0AAN8M8T0-F1
#
_cell.length_a   1.000
_cell.length_b   1.000
_cell.length_c   1.000
_cell.angle_alpha   90.00
_cell.angle_beta   90.00
_cell.angle_gamma   90.00
#
_symmetry.space_group_name_H-M   'P 1'
#
loop_
_entity.id
_entity.type
_entity.pdbx_description
1 polymer ?
#
loop_
_entity_poly.entity_id
_entity_poly.type
_entity_poly.pdbx_seq_one_letter_code
_entity_poly.pdbx_strand_id
1 'polypeptide(L)'
;MMEVAYVCEWEKRPKSNHCPSIPLVCAWSCRNLVAFTTDLKNEEDEKEVSHMVHIIDTEHPWDVYSINSGHAEFISCLEWDQSGSRLLSADGDGQIKCWAMADHLVNSWESSLGSAVDGDPIVALSWLHNGVKLALHVEMLSLCRLRGRVALDIVIGGGNIVVAATDGSSSSPVQFYKVCVSVVNENVASTRKGLKLLRYANTVRRDKYPAVTHLKFLKGTASGSTKTGWRIFHESSSRNIALQLLGGKPMEGWMAVTVSGLVTVSLLKPNGQLLTASESLCRLRGRVALADIAFTGGGNIVKCRIDTELLPSLFMRCTTDPVRRDKYPAVTHLKFLTRENSEQVLLCASSQTGSIVECWSLRKEGLPVNNKGPARLISMGEKQPMILKWRILSATNDLDRVSAVALPKLPISISNPDLKVASDTKFCPGLGLALAFHDGSIQILHRLSLHTMGMFYGSSSGSSQRPGDEPAIKRQRAGGPTVHFKALQFSWTSLALAGVDNHGKLHMIRVSPSMGQMLDMNTLLRHLLFLLEYCMVTGYDWWDVLLHVQPGMVHNLVEKLHEEYMRQNQALQQVLSTRIVAVKASLCKLSAATAARACDFHAKLLLIAISATLKSLLRPHVLNTPDKSPGDRLAEICAKNTDTDIDKVMINLKTEEFVLDGPPLQSLQQLIQWVGDFVLYLMANLPNQGSIVRPGFGFLRDGSSLGMLREMMVMIRIWGLLKPGCLPIYTATSDNQDSMSLLFRLLTKLWLCSRDEGHPQEPDEPLIDECCLLPSQLLVPSMDWLPVNDGIICKLQGKHPLRLQFGKPYSLPGLNSTAQVEIFSRSPGAQRMDNLRCLHMGVCPTEESKACTRCGCVTMLRSPNKTNAMKQWEQRWIKNCLCGGLWRRIPSTLS
;
A
#
# COMPACT_ATOMS: atom_id res chain seq x y z
N MET A 1 -22.85 2.46 -9.32
CA MET A 1 -22.42 1.97 -8.00
C MET A 1 -21.12 1.19 -8.12
N MET A 2 -21.14 0.11 -8.89
CA MET A 2 -19.93 -0.51 -9.44
C MET A 2 -19.86 -0.23 -10.94
N GLU A 3 -18.66 -0.06 -11.48
CA GLU A 3 -18.43 0.18 -12.91
C GLU A 3 -17.11 -0.46 -13.34
N VAL A 4 -17.10 -1.15 -14.48
CA VAL A 4 -15.87 -1.73 -15.01
C VAL A 4 -14.96 -0.59 -15.50
N ALA A 5 -13.78 -0.45 -14.92
CA ALA A 5 -12.75 0.49 -15.39
C ALA A 5 -12.07 -0.05 -16.65
N TYR A 6 -11.59 -1.29 -16.58
CA TYR A 6 -11.00 -1.98 -17.72
C TYR A 6 -11.11 -3.50 -17.60
N VAL A 7 -11.00 -4.17 -18.74
CA VAL A 7 -10.85 -5.61 -18.85
C VAL A 7 -9.57 -5.88 -19.61
N CYS A 8 -8.67 -6.69 -19.04
CA CYS A 8 -7.45 -7.15 -19.70
C CYS A 8 -7.60 -8.62 -20.09
N GLU A 9 -7.38 -8.92 -21.37
CA GLU A 9 -7.52 -10.28 -21.92
C GLU A 9 -6.24 -10.79 -22.58
N TRP A 10 -6.12 -12.12 -22.65
CA TRP A 10 -5.06 -12.81 -23.39
C TRP A 10 -5.28 -12.74 -24.90
N GLU A 11 -4.21 -12.89 -25.68
CA GLU A 11 -4.34 -12.96 -27.14
C GLU A 11 -5.17 -14.17 -27.56
N LYS A 12 -6.23 -13.94 -28.35
CA LYS A 12 -7.00 -15.00 -28.99
C LYS A 12 -6.21 -15.59 -30.17
N ARG A 13 -5.19 -16.39 -29.88
CA ARG A 13 -4.60 -17.27 -30.90
C ARG A 13 -5.57 -18.43 -31.18
N PRO A 14 -5.58 -19.00 -32.39
CA PRO A 14 -6.37 -20.20 -32.70
C PRO A 14 -6.02 -21.40 -31.78
N LYS A 15 -4.91 -21.33 -31.06
CA LYS A 15 -4.49 -22.19 -29.95
C LYS A 15 -3.96 -21.35 -28.77
N SER A 16 -4.82 -20.61 -28.06
CA SER A 16 -4.41 -20.04 -26.77
C SER A 16 -4.30 -21.18 -25.76
N ASN A 17 -3.09 -21.53 -25.34
CA ASN A 17 -2.86 -22.59 -24.36
C ASN A 17 -3.13 -22.16 -22.91
N HIS A 18 -3.35 -20.87 -22.66
CA HIS A 18 -3.77 -20.37 -21.36
C HIS A 18 -5.23 -20.76 -21.10
N CYS A 19 -5.45 -21.51 -20.03
CA CYS A 19 -6.76 -21.76 -19.46
C CYS A 19 -6.79 -21.32 -17.99
N PRO A 20 -7.92 -20.82 -17.47
CA PRO A 20 -8.01 -20.47 -16.06
C PRO A 20 -7.78 -21.70 -15.17
N SER A 21 -6.92 -21.55 -14.16
CA SER A 21 -6.61 -22.62 -13.22
C SER A 21 -7.85 -23.10 -12.46
N ILE A 22 -7.79 -24.34 -11.98
CA ILE A 22 -8.82 -24.92 -11.11
C ILE A 22 -8.11 -25.49 -9.88
N PRO A 23 -8.16 -24.82 -8.71
CA PRO A 23 -8.85 -23.55 -8.43
C PRO A 23 -8.14 -22.34 -9.05
N LEU A 24 -8.91 -21.29 -9.31
CA LEU A 24 -8.39 -19.99 -9.72
C LEU A 24 -8.22 -19.13 -8.47
N VAL A 25 -7.03 -18.58 -8.25
CA VAL A 25 -6.76 -17.72 -7.09
C VAL A 25 -6.22 -16.37 -7.53
N CYS A 26 -6.57 -15.33 -6.78
CA CYS A 26 -6.01 -14.00 -6.95
C CYS A 26 -5.79 -13.31 -5.61
N ALA A 27 -4.81 -12.39 -5.59
CA ALA A 27 -4.42 -11.63 -4.42
C ALA A 27 -4.00 -10.20 -4.82
N TRP A 28 -4.30 -9.21 -3.98
CA TRP A 28 -3.99 -7.79 -4.24
C TRP A 28 -3.17 -7.20 -3.07
N SER A 29 -1.98 -6.68 -3.38
CA SER A 29 -1.02 -6.09 -2.42
C SER A 29 -1.33 -4.64 -2.04
N CYS A 30 -0.73 -4.17 -0.94
CA CYS A 30 -0.84 -2.78 -0.47
C CYS A 30 -0.12 -1.75 -1.38
N ARG A 31 0.62 -2.23 -2.39
CA ARG A 31 1.33 -1.42 -3.39
C ARG A 31 0.64 -1.42 -4.76
N ASN A 32 -0.63 -1.82 -4.81
CA ASN A 32 -1.43 -1.91 -6.03
C ASN A 32 -0.87 -2.85 -7.11
N LEU A 33 -0.29 -3.97 -6.65
CA LEU A 33 0.00 -5.13 -7.50
C LEU A 33 -1.07 -6.19 -7.34
N VAL A 34 -1.53 -6.76 -8.45
CA VAL A 34 -2.48 -7.88 -8.48
C VAL A 34 -1.75 -9.12 -8.97
N ALA A 35 -1.85 -10.21 -8.21
CA ALA A 35 -1.38 -11.54 -8.60
C ALA A 35 -2.57 -12.47 -8.89
N PHE A 36 -2.47 -13.31 -9.91
CA PHE A 36 -3.47 -14.34 -10.23
C PHE A 36 -2.83 -15.53 -10.96
N THR A 37 -3.53 -16.66 -11.00
CA THR A 37 -3.02 -17.89 -11.62
C THR A 37 -3.68 -18.21 -12.96
N THR A 38 -2.95 -18.84 -13.87
CA THR A 38 -3.53 -19.57 -15.01
C THR A 38 -2.75 -20.87 -15.21
N ASP A 39 -3.36 -21.81 -15.92
CA ASP A 39 -2.72 -23.05 -16.35
C ASP A 39 -2.35 -22.90 -17.83
N LEU A 40 -1.12 -23.27 -18.17
CA LEU A 40 -0.61 -23.25 -19.54
C LEU A 40 -0.36 -24.69 -20.01
N LYS A 41 -1.15 -25.15 -20.99
CA LYS A 41 -0.95 -26.47 -21.59
C LYS A 41 0.24 -26.47 -22.54
N ASN A 42 1.01 -27.56 -22.60
CA ASN A 42 2.04 -27.73 -23.62
C ASN A 42 1.39 -27.96 -25.01
N GLU A 43 1.97 -27.40 -26.08
CA GLU A 43 1.50 -27.60 -27.46
C GLU A 43 1.75 -29.01 -27.98
N GLU A 44 2.79 -29.69 -27.48
CA GLU A 44 3.21 -31.03 -27.94
C GLU A 44 2.59 -32.17 -27.12
N ASP A 45 2.39 -31.96 -25.81
CA ASP A 45 1.73 -32.92 -24.91
C ASP A 45 0.66 -32.20 -24.06
N GLU A 46 -0.61 -32.31 -24.45
CA GLU A 46 -1.72 -31.67 -23.73
C GLU A 46 -1.87 -32.12 -22.26
N LYS A 47 -1.21 -33.20 -21.85
CA LYS A 47 -1.18 -33.68 -20.46
C LYS A 47 -0.19 -32.90 -19.60
N GLU A 48 0.81 -32.26 -20.19
CA GLU A 48 1.77 -31.44 -19.47
C GLU A 48 1.19 -30.03 -19.29
N VAL A 49 0.98 -29.66 -18.02
CA VAL A 49 0.40 -28.37 -17.64
C VAL A 49 1.40 -27.62 -16.76
N SER A 50 1.74 -26.40 -17.17
CA SER A 50 2.52 -25.48 -16.35
C SER A 50 1.59 -24.56 -15.56
N HIS A 51 1.73 -24.55 -14.24
CA HIS A 51 0.98 -23.63 -13.38
C HIS A 51 1.68 -22.27 -13.33
N MET A 52 1.01 -21.25 -13.86
CA MET A 52 1.56 -19.92 -14.03
C MET A 52 1.07 -18.98 -12.93
N VAL A 53 1.96 -18.10 -12.45
CA VAL A 53 1.63 -16.94 -11.61
C VAL A 53 1.84 -15.68 -12.43
N HIS A 54 0.81 -14.84 -12.52
CA HIS A 54 0.86 -13.56 -13.21
C HIS A 54 0.82 -12.43 -12.19
N ILE A 55 1.68 -11.43 -12.35
CA ILE A 55 1.74 -10.24 -11.51
C ILE A 55 1.62 -9.02 -12.41
N ILE A 56 0.68 -8.13 -12.08
CA ILE A 56 0.47 -6.87 -12.80
C ILE A 56 0.51 -5.67 -11.85
N ASP A 57 0.97 -4.54 -12.37
CA ASP A 57 0.74 -3.22 -11.79
C ASP A 57 -0.56 -2.64 -12.35
N THR A 58 -1.43 -2.10 -11.49
CA THR A 58 -2.74 -1.61 -11.92
C THR A 58 -2.69 -0.39 -12.84
N GLU A 59 -1.58 0.36 -12.84
CA GLU A 59 -1.33 1.52 -13.70
C GLU A 59 -0.87 1.11 -15.10
N HIS A 60 -0.21 -0.05 -15.23
CA HIS A 60 0.27 -0.64 -16.49
C HIS A 60 -0.23 -2.08 -16.69
N PRO A 61 -1.55 -2.33 -16.76
CA PRO A 61 -2.12 -3.67 -16.74
C PRO A 61 -1.77 -4.56 -17.95
N TRP A 62 -1.22 -3.98 -19.03
CA TRP A 62 -0.68 -4.72 -20.17
C TRP A 62 0.73 -5.28 -19.92
N ASP A 63 1.52 -4.67 -19.03
CA ASP A 63 2.89 -5.07 -18.70
C ASP A 63 2.87 -6.20 -17.65
N VAL A 64 2.21 -7.31 -18.01
CA VAL A 64 2.08 -8.48 -17.13
C VAL A 64 3.38 -9.25 -17.05
N TYR A 65 3.82 -9.52 -15.82
CA TYR A 65 4.92 -10.43 -15.57
C TYR A 65 4.36 -11.83 -15.30
N SER A 66 4.75 -12.80 -16.12
CA SER A 66 4.27 -14.19 -16.03
C SER A 66 5.39 -15.13 -15.63
N ILE A 67 5.17 -15.90 -14.57
CA ILE A 67 6.14 -16.78 -13.94
C ILE A 67 5.67 -18.22 -14.12
N ASN A 68 6.52 -19.09 -14.70
CA ASN A 68 6.32 -20.53 -14.54
C ASN A 68 6.68 -20.89 -13.11
N SER A 69 5.69 -21.21 -12.30
CA SER A 69 5.88 -21.38 -10.87
C SER A 69 6.70 -22.63 -10.51
N GLY A 70 6.75 -23.62 -11.42
CA GLY A 70 7.32 -24.94 -11.17
C GLY A 70 6.63 -25.69 -10.02
N HIS A 71 5.39 -25.34 -9.69
CA HIS A 71 4.54 -26.17 -8.83
C HIS A 71 4.12 -27.43 -9.60
N ALA A 72 4.06 -28.57 -8.92
CA ALA A 72 3.71 -29.85 -9.54
C ALA A 72 2.19 -30.03 -9.68
N GLU A 73 1.44 -29.35 -8.81
CA GLU A 73 -0.01 -29.37 -8.77
C GLU A 73 -0.59 -27.95 -8.83
N PHE A 74 -1.92 -27.86 -8.95
CA PHE A 74 -2.62 -26.58 -8.99
C PHE A 74 -2.28 -25.71 -7.78
N ILE A 75 -2.12 -24.42 -8.04
CA ILE A 75 -1.85 -23.43 -6.98
C ILE A 75 -3.16 -23.15 -6.24
N SER A 76 -3.20 -23.48 -4.95
CA SER A 76 -4.37 -23.33 -4.08
C SER A 76 -4.40 -22.01 -3.31
N CYS A 77 -3.25 -21.35 -3.10
CA CYS A 77 -3.13 -20.14 -2.29
C CYS A 77 -2.17 -19.12 -2.91
N LEU A 78 -2.51 -17.83 -2.81
CA LEU A 78 -1.62 -16.70 -3.10
C LEU A 78 -1.71 -15.67 -1.97
N GLU A 79 -0.57 -15.27 -1.40
CA GLU A 79 -0.53 -14.40 -0.22
C GLU A 79 0.59 -13.36 -0.26
N TRP A 80 0.19 -12.09 -0.26
CA TRP A 80 1.12 -10.96 -0.21
C TRP A 80 1.65 -10.71 1.20
N ASP A 81 2.93 -10.39 1.31
CA ASP A 81 3.49 -9.93 2.58
C ASP A 81 3.01 -8.51 2.92
N GLN A 82 3.18 -8.09 4.18
CA GLN A 82 2.73 -6.76 4.63
C GLN A 82 3.39 -5.61 3.86
N SER A 83 4.60 -5.84 3.32
CA SER A 83 5.31 -4.84 2.54
C SER A 83 4.84 -4.74 1.09
N GLY A 84 4.15 -5.76 0.56
CA GLY A 84 3.78 -5.86 -0.86
C GLY A 84 4.96 -6.12 -1.80
N SER A 85 6.07 -6.67 -1.30
CA SER A 85 7.28 -6.96 -2.09
C SER A 85 7.64 -8.45 -2.16
N ARG A 86 6.92 -9.29 -1.40
CA ARG A 86 6.99 -10.74 -1.50
C ARG A 86 5.61 -11.35 -1.64
N LEU A 87 5.53 -12.45 -2.39
CA LEU A 87 4.33 -13.22 -2.63
C LEU A 87 4.60 -14.67 -2.25
N LEU A 88 3.71 -15.30 -1.49
CA LEU A 88 3.71 -16.74 -1.32
C LEU A 88 2.75 -17.38 -2.31
N SER A 89 3.16 -18.52 -2.86
CA SER A 89 2.27 -19.48 -3.53
C SER A 89 2.35 -20.82 -2.82
N ALA A 90 1.24 -21.55 -2.82
CA ALA A 90 1.21 -22.94 -2.37
C ALA A 90 0.34 -23.81 -3.27
N ASP A 91 0.65 -25.09 -3.38
CA ASP A 91 -0.03 -26.02 -4.29
C ASP A 91 -0.70 -27.22 -3.60
N GLY A 92 -1.34 -28.04 -4.45
CA GLY A 92 -2.00 -29.28 -4.08
C GLY A 92 -1.06 -30.42 -3.65
N ASP A 93 0.26 -30.28 -3.80
CA ASP A 93 1.27 -31.27 -3.41
C ASP A 93 1.98 -30.88 -2.09
N GLY A 94 1.51 -29.80 -1.44
CA GLY A 94 2.07 -29.33 -0.18
C GLY A 94 3.31 -28.46 -0.33
N GLN A 95 3.69 -28.05 -1.55
CA GLN A 95 4.80 -27.13 -1.77
C GLN A 95 4.38 -25.69 -1.52
N ILE A 96 5.25 -24.93 -0.85
CA ILE A 96 5.11 -23.50 -0.60
C ILE A 96 6.34 -22.80 -1.15
N LYS A 97 6.15 -21.81 -2.01
CA LYS A 97 7.23 -21.00 -2.58
C LYS A 97 7.06 -19.54 -2.18
N CYS A 98 8.17 -18.90 -1.83
CA CYS A 98 8.26 -17.48 -1.57
C CYS A 98 8.94 -16.79 -2.75
N TRP A 99 8.21 -15.89 -3.39
CA TRP A 99 8.66 -15.03 -4.49
C TRP A 99 9.01 -13.66 -3.94
N ALA A 100 10.13 -13.09 -4.39
CA ALA A 100 10.56 -11.74 -4.04
C ALA A 100 10.85 -10.92 -5.30
N MET A 101 10.60 -9.62 -5.25
CA MET A 101 11.03 -8.69 -6.30
C MET A 101 12.56 -8.70 -6.40
N ALA A 102 13.09 -9.18 -7.52
CA ALA A 102 14.51 -9.11 -7.80
C ALA A 102 14.89 -7.67 -8.18
N ASP A 103 15.99 -7.16 -7.63
CA ASP A 103 16.49 -5.80 -7.84
C ASP A 103 15.45 -4.68 -7.59
N HIS A 104 14.40 -4.96 -6.81
CA HIS A 104 13.26 -4.08 -6.56
C HIS A 104 12.48 -3.67 -7.83
N LEU A 105 12.43 -4.57 -8.82
CA LEU A 105 11.69 -4.38 -10.06
C LEU A 105 10.35 -5.14 -10.01
N VAL A 106 9.25 -4.49 -10.36
CA VAL A 106 7.90 -5.08 -10.32
C VAL A 106 7.66 -6.14 -11.38
N ASN A 107 8.48 -6.17 -12.41
CA ASN A 107 8.46 -7.15 -13.50
C ASN A 107 9.72 -8.01 -13.50
N SER A 108 10.27 -8.27 -12.32
CA SER A 108 11.36 -9.23 -12.12
C SER A 108 11.17 -9.92 -10.78
N TRP A 109 10.91 -11.23 -10.80
CA TRP A 109 10.65 -11.98 -9.58
C TRP A 109 11.46 -13.25 -9.56
N GLU A 110 11.98 -13.57 -8.38
CA GLU A 110 12.73 -14.80 -8.14
C GLU A 110 12.14 -15.54 -6.94
N SER A 111 12.17 -16.87 -7.00
CA SER A 111 11.92 -17.70 -5.83
C SER A 111 13.26 -18.17 -5.29
N SER A 112 13.59 -17.71 -4.09
CA SER A 112 14.82 -18.10 -3.39
C SER A 112 14.56 -19.00 -2.19
N LEU A 113 13.32 -19.05 -1.70
CA LEU A 113 12.94 -19.74 -0.47
C LEU A 113 11.62 -20.46 -0.65
N GLY A 114 11.49 -21.59 0.04
CA GLY A 114 10.27 -22.38 0.08
C GLY A 114 10.31 -23.39 1.21
N SER A 115 9.17 -24.01 1.46
CA SER A 115 9.01 -25.13 2.37
C SER A 115 8.03 -26.12 1.75
N ALA A 116 8.10 -27.39 2.12
CA ALA A 116 7.15 -28.38 1.65
C ALA A 116 6.60 -29.19 2.83
N VAL A 117 5.40 -29.74 2.64
CA VAL A 117 4.81 -30.76 3.49
C VAL A 117 4.51 -31.95 2.60
N ASP A 118 5.29 -33.03 2.73
CA ASP A 118 5.33 -34.20 1.83
C ASP A 118 3.96 -34.65 1.30
N GLY A 119 3.58 -34.19 0.11
CA GLY A 119 2.36 -34.58 -0.60
C GLY A 119 1.04 -34.24 0.09
N ASP A 120 1.04 -33.34 1.08
CA ASP A 120 -0.15 -32.96 1.85
C ASP A 120 -0.66 -31.58 1.41
N PRO A 121 -1.79 -31.51 0.66
CA PRO A 121 -2.22 -30.28 0.01
C PRO A 121 -2.41 -29.11 0.97
N ILE A 122 -1.96 -27.91 0.59
CA ILE A 122 -2.17 -26.70 1.39
C ILE A 122 -3.57 -26.14 1.15
N VAL A 123 -4.32 -25.89 2.24
CA VAL A 123 -5.69 -25.32 2.20
C VAL A 123 -5.78 -23.91 2.77
N ALA A 124 -4.82 -23.48 3.58
CA ALA A 124 -4.70 -22.11 4.04
C ALA A 124 -3.23 -21.71 4.20
N LEU A 125 -2.93 -20.45 3.90
CA LEU A 125 -1.59 -19.87 3.95
C LEU A 125 -1.69 -18.45 4.51
N SER A 126 -0.75 -18.05 5.36
CA SER A 126 -0.71 -16.69 5.89
C SER A 126 0.69 -16.27 6.30
N TRP A 127 1.04 -15.02 6.03
CA TRP A 127 2.27 -14.41 6.53
C TRP A 127 2.18 -14.16 8.04
N LEU A 128 3.25 -14.51 8.75
CA LEU A 128 3.47 -14.13 10.14
C LEU A 128 4.13 -12.77 10.16
N HIS A 129 3.41 -11.75 10.63
CA HIS A 129 3.91 -10.39 10.71
C HIS A 129 3.89 -9.87 12.14
N ASN A 130 4.92 -9.08 12.49
CA ASN A 130 5.05 -8.42 13.79
C ASN A 130 4.26 -7.09 13.84
N GLY A 131 3.45 -6.85 12.81
CA GLY A 131 3.04 -5.54 12.36
C GLY A 131 1.99 -4.89 13.25
N VAL A 132 2.21 -3.61 13.50
CA VAL A 132 1.23 -2.62 13.91
C VAL A 132 0.42 -2.22 12.68
N LYS A 133 -0.89 -2.39 12.69
CA LYS A 133 -1.79 -1.77 11.69
C LYS A 133 -2.55 -0.61 12.30
N LEU A 134 -2.76 0.44 11.50
CA LEU A 134 -3.58 1.59 11.86
C LEU A 134 -5.02 1.34 11.41
N ALA A 135 -5.93 1.18 12.38
CA ALA A 135 -7.36 1.04 12.10
C ALA A 135 -8.03 2.41 11.95
N LEU A 136 -9.03 2.48 11.07
CA LEU A 136 -9.89 3.65 10.89
C LEU A 136 -11.09 3.57 11.83
N HIS A 137 -11.38 4.66 12.53
CA HIS A 137 -12.58 4.81 13.35
C HIS A 137 -13.61 5.63 12.57
N VAL A 138 -14.65 4.98 12.06
CA VAL A 138 -15.67 5.61 11.19
C VAL A 138 -16.46 6.69 11.94
N GLU A 139 -16.62 6.56 13.25
CA GLU A 139 -17.33 7.53 14.11
C GLU A 139 -16.58 8.87 14.27
N MET A 140 -15.26 8.88 14.03
CA MET A 140 -14.41 10.06 14.20
C MET A 140 -14.24 10.90 12.91
N LEU A 141 -14.96 10.57 11.83
CA LEU A 141 -14.95 11.30 10.56
C LEU A 141 -15.34 12.79 10.71
N SER A 142 -15.96 13.17 11.83
CA SER A 142 -16.35 14.54 12.18
C SER A 142 -15.24 15.41 12.80
N LEU A 143 -14.11 14.83 13.26
CA LEU A 143 -13.06 15.57 13.97
C LEU A 143 -11.97 16.08 13.01
N CYS A 144 -11.70 17.38 12.95
CA CYS A 144 -10.75 18.04 12.03
C CYS A 144 -9.23 17.75 12.23
N ARG A 145 -8.82 16.63 12.84
CA ARG A 145 -7.38 16.35 13.07
C ARG A 145 -7.03 14.91 12.70
N LEU A 146 -5.96 14.71 11.93
CA LEU A 146 -5.40 13.38 11.62
C LEU A 146 -5.21 12.50 12.88
N ARG A 147 -4.74 13.08 13.99
CA ARG A 147 -4.60 12.40 15.30
C ARG A 147 -5.94 12.02 15.97
N GLY A 148 -7.04 12.70 15.61
CA GLY A 148 -8.38 12.42 16.12
C GLY A 148 -9.19 11.47 15.24
N ARG A 149 -8.97 11.48 13.91
CA ARG A 149 -9.66 10.59 12.95
C ARG A 149 -9.00 9.21 12.81
N VAL A 150 -7.67 9.16 12.95
CA VAL A 150 -6.91 7.90 13.04
C VAL A 150 -6.58 7.70 14.51
N ALA A 151 -7.52 7.12 15.26
CA ALA A 151 -7.16 6.59 16.57
C ALA A 151 -6.10 5.50 16.34
N LEU A 152 -4.92 5.74 16.89
CA LEU A 152 -3.77 4.82 16.92
C LEU A 152 -4.11 3.63 17.82
N ASP A 153 -5.11 2.84 17.42
CA ASP A 153 -5.19 1.46 17.89
C ASP A 153 -4.08 0.73 17.14
N ILE A 154 -2.91 0.70 17.77
CA ILE A 154 -1.79 -0.12 17.35
C ILE A 154 -2.25 -1.56 17.50
N VAL A 155 -2.80 -2.14 16.43
CA VAL A 155 -3.13 -3.56 16.41
C VAL A 155 -1.81 -4.30 16.18
N ILE A 156 -1.15 -4.70 17.28
CA ILE A 156 0.09 -5.49 17.24
C ILE A 156 -0.31 -6.94 16.94
N GLY A 157 -0.07 -7.38 15.70
CA GLY A 157 -0.45 -8.70 15.18
C GLY A 157 0.33 -9.90 15.72
N GLY A 158 0.82 -9.87 16.96
CA GLY A 158 1.68 -10.91 17.51
C GLY A 158 1.11 -11.77 18.64
N GLY A 159 -0.18 -11.67 18.96
CA GLY A 159 -0.87 -12.57 19.89
C GLY A 159 -1.49 -13.77 19.18
N ASN A 160 -1.83 -14.82 19.95
CA ASN A 160 -2.29 -16.15 19.50
C ASN A 160 -2.90 -16.22 18.08
N ILE A 161 -2.43 -17.18 17.29
CA ILE A 161 -2.97 -17.46 15.96
C ILE A 161 -4.24 -18.30 16.16
N VAL A 162 -5.31 -18.02 15.42
CA VAL A 162 -6.54 -18.81 15.42
C VAL A 162 -6.76 -19.39 14.03
N VAL A 163 -6.92 -20.70 13.96
CA VAL A 163 -7.27 -21.44 12.75
C VAL A 163 -8.71 -21.87 12.86
N ALA A 164 -9.53 -21.51 11.88
CA ALA A 164 -10.84 -22.12 11.68
C ALA A 164 -10.70 -23.23 10.64
N ALA A 165 -11.33 -24.39 10.85
CA ALA A 165 -11.26 -25.53 9.95
C ALA A 165 -12.61 -26.28 9.87
N THR A 166 -12.92 -26.84 8.71
CA THR A 166 -14.09 -27.70 8.47
C THR A 166 -13.76 -28.81 7.48
N ASP A 167 -14.46 -29.93 7.57
CA ASP A 167 -14.40 -31.06 6.63
C ASP A 167 -15.17 -30.80 5.32
N GLY A 168 -15.81 -29.63 5.21
CA GLY A 168 -16.59 -29.20 4.05
C GLY A 168 -18.05 -29.64 4.07
N SER A 169 -18.47 -30.44 5.05
CA SER A 169 -19.88 -30.80 5.26
C SER A 169 -20.57 -29.69 6.02
N SER A 170 -21.72 -29.22 5.53
CA SER A 170 -22.53 -28.26 6.30
C SER A 170 -23.05 -28.86 7.60
N SER A 171 -23.19 -30.20 7.67
CA SER A 171 -23.70 -30.94 8.83
C SER A 171 -22.66 -31.16 9.95
N SER A 172 -21.39 -30.93 9.66
CA SER A 172 -20.29 -31.05 10.62
C SER A 172 -19.99 -29.72 11.30
N PRO A 173 -19.47 -29.71 12.55
CA PRO A 173 -19.06 -28.48 13.19
C PRO A 173 -17.83 -27.87 12.52
N VAL A 174 -17.82 -26.54 12.41
CA VAL A 174 -16.60 -25.76 12.17
C VAL A 174 -15.81 -25.72 13.48
N GLN A 175 -14.57 -26.19 13.42
CA GLN A 175 -13.67 -26.27 14.56
C GLN A 175 -12.72 -25.07 14.57
N PHE A 176 -12.41 -24.57 15.76
CA PHE A 176 -11.52 -23.43 15.96
C PHE A 176 -10.36 -23.86 16.84
N TYR A 177 -9.14 -23.50 16.45
CA TYR A 177 -7.93 -23.88 17.13
C TYR A 177 -7.09 -22.66 17.41
N LYS A 178 -6.68 -22.51 18.65
CA LYS A 178 -5.64 -21.56 19.03
C LYS A 178 -4.29 -22.24 18.82
N VAL A 179 -3.46 -21.62 18.00
CA VAL A 179 -2.11 -22.07 17.66
C VAL A 179 -1.13 -21.10 18.33
N CYS A 180 -0.37 -21.63 19.27
CA CYS A 180 0.66 -20.90 20.00
C CYS A 180 2.03 -21.24 19.41
N VAL A 181 2.77 -20.24 18.94
CA VAL A 181 4.16 -20.39 18.48
C VAL A 181 5.08 -19.85 19.58
N SER A 182 5.86 -20.73 20.23
CA SER A 182 6.62 -20.42 21.45
C SER A 182 8.14 -20.58 21.34
N VAL A 183 8.86 -19.84 22.21
CA VAL A 183 10.33 -19.75 22.24
C VAL A 183 10.95 -20.90 23.06
N VAL A 184 11.80 -21.75 22.46
CA VAL A 184 12.56 -22.78 23.19
C VAL A 184 14.05 -22.43 23.25
N ASN A 185 14.55 -21.75 24.28
CA ASN A 185 15.98 -21.45 24.37
C ASN A 185 16.79 -22.68 24.84
N GLU A 186 17.61 -23.29 23.96
CA GLU A 186 18.46 -24.45 24.30
C GLU A 186 19.54 -24.09 25.33
N ASN A 187 20.00 -22.84 25.36
CA ASN A 187 21.03 -22.39 26.31
C ASN A 187 20.54 -22.24 27.76
N VAL A 188 19.22 -22.29 28.00
CA VAL A 188 18.66 -22.25 29.36
C VAL A 188 18.58 -23.66 29.97
N ALA A 189 18.52 -24.71 29.15
CA ALA A 189 18.44 -26.10 29.62
C ALA A 189 19.76 -26.60 30.26
N SER A 190 20.89 -25.96 29.98
CA SER A 190 22.21 -26.34 30.53
C SER A 190 22.52 -25.71 31.90
N THR A 191 21.70 -24.79 32.41
CA THR A 191 21.92 -24.14 33.71
C THR A 191 20.98 -24.68 34.79
N ARG A 192 21.51 -24.89 36.01
CA ARG A 192 20.76 -25.39 37.18
C ARG A 192 19.50 -24.56 37.52
N LYS A 193 19.50 -23.25 37.21
CA LYS A 193 18.34 -22.35 37.35
C LYS A 193 17.29 -22.57 36.25
N GLY A 194 17.70 -22.82 35.00
CA GLY A 194 16.79 -23.11 33.90
C GLY A 194 16.09 -24.46 34.05
N LEU A 195 16.78 -25.48 34.55
CA LEU A 195 16.19 -26.79 34.91
C LEU A 195 15.14 -26.70 36.03
N LYS A 196 15.30 -25.78 37.00
CA LYS A 196 14.30 -25.51 38.04
C LYS A 196 13.06 -24.79 37.49
N LEU A 197 13.23 -23.83 36.58
CA LEU A 197 12.09 -23.16 35.92
C LEU A 197 11.31 -24.10 35.00
N LEU A 198 12.00 -24.98 34.26
CA LEU A 198 11.38 -26.00 33.42
C LEU A 198 10.61 -27.04 34.24
N ARG A 199 11.14 -27.45 35.42
CA ARG A 199 10.39 -28.30 36.35
C ARG A 199 9.17 -27.57 36.91
N TYR A 200 9.30 -26.31 37.33
CA TYR A 200 8.17 -25.53 37.86
C TYR A 200 7.06 -25.31 36.83
N ALA A 201 7.41 -25.01 35.56
CA ALA A 201 6.45 -24.89 34.47
C ALA A 201 5.75 -26.21 34.12
N ASN A 202 6.44 -27.35 34.26
CA ASN A 202 5.85 -28.68 34.09
C ASN A 202 4.99 -29.12 35.28
N THR A 203 5.27 -28.64 36.50
CA THR A 203 4.44 -28.92 37.68
C THR A 203 3.14 -28.09 37.66
N VAL A 204 3.20 -26.83 37.21
CA VAL A 204 2.01 -25.97 37.05
C VAL A 204 1.09 -26.45 35.92
N ARG A 205 1.59 -27.27 34.98
CA ARG A 205 0.78 -27.93 33.94
C ARG A 205 -0.12 -29.07 34.46
N ARG A 206 0.02 -29.52 35.72
CA ARG A 206 -0.75 -30.66 36.25
C ARG A 206 -2.01 -30.30 37.05
N ASP A 207 -2.18 -29.08 37.52
CA ASP A 207 -3.34 -28.71 38.34
C ASP A 207 -4.31 -27.74 37.63
N LYS A 208 -5.57 -28.17 37.55
CA LYS A 208 -6.71 -27.42 37.01
C LYS A 208 -7.19 -26.38 38.04
N TYR A 209 -7.26 -25.10 37.62
CA TYR A 209 -8.05 -23.98 38.22
C TYR A 209 -7.57 -23.35 39.56
N PRO A 210 -7.99 -22.09 39.89
CA PRO A 210 -7.04 -21.00 40.14
C PRO A 210 -7.10 -20.42 41.56
N ALA A 211 -6.02 -19.77 42.03
CA ALA A 211 -6.03 -18.52 42.80
C ALA A 211 -4.68 -18.21 43.49
N VAL A 212 -4.31 -16.92 43.38
CA VAL A 212 -3.56 -16.11 44.37
C VAL A 212 -2.11 -16.51 44.70
N THR A 213 -1.18 -15.57 44.46
CA THR A 213 -0.18 -15.22 45.49
C THR A 213 0.41 -13.83 45.26
N HIS A 214 0.38 -13.05 46.33
CA HIS A 214 1.07 -11.79 46.55
C HIS A 214 2.59 -11.94 46.42
N LEU A 215 3.26 -10.90 45.89
CA LEU A 215 4.65 -10.61 46.23
C LEU A 215 4.85 -9.09 46.30
N LYS A 216 5.03 -8.58 47.53
CA LYS A 216 5.48 -7.22 47.86
C LYS A 216 6.98 -7.11 47.60
N PHE A 217 7.43 -6.02 46.97
CA PHE A 217 8.77 -5.47 47.20
C PHE A 217 8.70 -3.94 47.34
N LEU A 218 9.69 -3.43 48.08
CA LEU A 218 9.68 -2.25 48.95
C LEU A 218 9.64 -0.86 48.26
N LYS A 219 9.06 0.12 48.99
CA LYS A 219 9.02 1.56 48.71
C LYS A 219 10.41 2.22 48.80
N GLY A 220 10.67 3.19 47.92
CA GLY A 220 11.63 4.29 48.09
C GLY A 220 10.95 5.62 47.73
N THR A 221 11.17 6.64 48.56
CA THR A 221 10.44 7.92 48.67
C THR A 221 11.13 9.11 47.98
N ALA A 222 10.35 10.02 47.37
CA ALA A 222 10.54 11.50 47.29
C ALA A 222 9.44 12.09 46.36
N SER A 223 8.38 12.75 46.83
CA SER A 223 8.22 14.16 47.30
C SER A 223 8.36 15.24 46.21
N GLY A 224 7.27 15.98 45.95
CA GLY A 224 7.30 17.29 45.27
C GLY A 224 6.09 17.62 44.40
N SER A 225 5.27 18.57 44.85
CA SER A 225 4.07 19.19 44.22
C SER A 225 4.42 20.05 42.98
N THR A 226 3.56 20.47 42.04
CA THR A 226 2.25 21.15 42.10
C THR A 226 1.47 21.07 40.76
N LYS A 227 0.18 21.45 40.81
CA LYS A 227 -0.94 21.32 39.85
C LYS A 227 -0.77 21.91 38.44
N THR A 228 -1.31 21.23 37.40
CA THR A 228 -2.50 21.61 36.58
C THR A 228 -2.58 20.78 35.28
N GLY A 229 -3.80 20.38 34.88
CA GLY A 229 -4.11 19.81 33.57
C GLY A 229 -4.66 18.37 33.62
N TRP A 230 -5.96 18.21 33.36
CA TRP A 230 -6.63 16.91 33.26
C TRP A 230 -5.93 16.02 32.21
N ARG A 231 -5.20 15.00 32.66
CA ARG A 231 -4.81 13.85 31.85
C ARG A 231 -5.75 12.70 32.17
N ILE A 232 -6.67 12.39 31.25
CA ILE A 232 -7.34 11.10 31.25
C ILE A 232 -6.34 10.09 30.68
N PHE A 233 -5.53 9.49 31.55
CA PHE A 233 -4.95 8.18 31.28
C PHE A 233 -6.04 7.16 31.57
N HIS A 234 -6.65 6.60 30.53
CA HIS A 234 -7.35 5.33 30.67
C HIS A 234 -6.28 4.24 30.66
N GLU A 235 -5.68 4.01 31.81
CA GLU A 235 -4.80 2.88 32.08
C GLU A 235 -5.70 1.63 32.20
N SER A 236 -6.10 1.06 31.07
CA SER A 236 -6.61 -0.31 31.08
C SER A 236 -5.43 -1.21 31.46
N SER A 237 -5.55 -1.88 32.60
CA SER A 237 -4.57 -2.79 33.17
C SER A 237 -4.37 -4.04 32.31
N SER A 238 -3.79 -3.86 31.13
CA SER A 238 -3.12 -4.88 30.36
C SER A 238 -1.72 -4.99 30.95
N ARG A 239 -1.46 -6.00 31.78
CA ARG A 239 -0.08 -6.36 32.15
C ARG A 239 0.64 -6.82 30.88
N ASN A 240 1.19 -5.84 30.16
CA ASN A 240 2.15 -6.02 29.08
C ASN A 240 3.42 -6.65 29.67
N ILE A 241 3.70 -7.91 29.35
CA ILE A 241 5.08 -8.42 29.47
C ILE A 241 5.77 -8.08 28.15
N ALA A 242 6.23 -6.84 28.06
CA ALA A 242 7.17 -6.39 27.03
C ALA A 242 8.59 -6.72 27.52
N LEU A 243 9.22 -7.73 26.89
CA LEU A 243 10.66 -8.09 26.88
C LEU A 243 11.51 -7.74 28.12
N GLN A 244 12.01 -8.74 28.86
CA GLN A 244 13.38 -8.69 29.39
C GLN A 244 13.89 -10.06 29.89
N LEU A 245 14.47 -10.84 28.96
CA LEU A 245 15.75 -11.55 29.12
C LEU A 245 16.11 -12.14 27.74
N LEU A 246 17.09 -11.50 27.07
CA LEU A 246 17.77 -11.87 25.81
C LEU A 246 17.13 -11.43 24.47
N GLY A 247 17.03 -10.12 24.23
CA GLY A 247 17.48 -9.45 22.98
C GLY A 247 17.04 -9.91 21.58
N GLY A 248 16.05 -10.80 21.41
CA GLY A 248 15.64 -11.28 20.07
C GLY A 248 14.80 -10.27 19.28
N LYS A 249 15.19 -9.97 18.04
CA LYS A 249 14.31 -9.29 17.05
C LYS A 249 13.21 -10.26 16.63
N PRO A 250 11.95 -9.80 16.48
CA PRO A 250 10.88 -10.68 16.06
C PRO A 250 11.11 -11.14 14.61
N MET A 251 10.84 -12.42 14.33
CA MET A 251 11.13 -13.04 13.04
C MET A 251 9.94 -12.93 12.09
N GLU A 252 10.21 -12.77 10.79
CA GLU A 252 9.20 -12.91 9.75
C GLU A 252 9.08 -14.37 9.32
N GLY A 253 7.94 -14.75 8.76
CA GLY A 253 7.72 -16.13 8.31
C GLY A 253 6.33 -16.33 7.76
N TRP A 254 5.94 -17.58 7.60
CA TRP A 254 4.60 -17.96 7.20
C TRP A 254 4.11 -19.18 7.96
N MET A 255 2.79 -19.33 7.95
CA MET A 255 2.09 -20.49 8.46
C MET A 255 1.19 -21.05 7.38
N ALA A 256 1.13 -22.37 7.28
CA ALA A 256 0.21 -23.07 6.40
C ALA A 256 -0.56 -24.16 7.16
N VAL A 257 -1.76 -24.46 6.66
CA VAL A 257 -2.62 -25.54 7.13
C VAL A 257 -2.86 -26.49 5.97
N THR A 258 -2.74 -27.79 6.21
CA THR A 258 -2.90 -28.84 5.19
C THR A 258 -4.25 -29.55 5.28
N VAL A 259 -4.58 -30.34 4.26
CA VAL A 259 -5.80 -31.17 4.21
C VAL A 259 -5.83 -32.21 5.33
N SER A 260 -4.68 -32.73 5.78
CA SER A 260 -4.65 -33.67 6.91
C SER A 260 -4.82 -33.01 8.28
N GLY A 261 -4.90 -31.68 8.34
CA GLY A 261 -4.95 -30.90 9.57
C GLY A 261 -3.59 -30.64 10.21
N LEU A 262 -2.50 -30.72 9.44
CA LEU A 262 -1.17 -30.32 9.87
C LEU A 262 -1.05 -28.79 9.79
N VAL A 263 -0.53 -28.17 10.84
CA VAL A 263 -0.05 -26.78 10.83
C VAL A 263 1.44 -26.81 10.66
N THR A 264 1.96 -26.10 9.67
CA THR A 264 3.39 -25.87 9.50
C THR A 264 3.70 -24.38 9.63
N VAL A 265 4.77 -24.05 10.35
CA VAL A 265 5.27 -22.69 10.54
C VAL A 265 6.71 -22.65 10.07
N SER A 266 6.99 -21.74 9.15
CA SER A 266 8.32 -21.50 8.57
C SER A 266 8.77 -20.08 8.90
N LEU A 267 9.87 -19.93 9.63
CA LEU A 267 10.44 -18.64 10.03
C LEU A 267 11.73 -18.35 9.27
N LEU A 268 11.85 -17.12 8.78
CA LEU A 268 12.98 -16.60 8.01
C LEU A 268 14.10 -16.16 8.95
N LYS A 269 15.25 -16.85 8.92
CA LYS A 269 16.45 -16.38 9.62
C LYS A 269 17.14 -15.25 8.84
N PRO A 270 17.86 -14.34 9.52
CA PRO A 270 18.65 -13.30 8.87
C PRO A 270 19.72 -13.82 7.90
N ASN A 271 20.18 -15.06 8.06
CA ASN A 271 21.17 -15.71 7.20
C ASN A 271 20.56 -16.41 5.97
N GLY A 272 19.26 -16.24 5.72
CA GLY A 272 18.55 -16.85 4.59
C GLY A 272 18.11 -18.30 4.82
N GLN A 273 18.38 -18.92 5.98
CA GLN A 273 17.87 -20.26 6.28
C GLN A 273 16.42 -20.22 6.82
N LEU A 274 15.66 -21.28 6.56
CA LEU A 274 14.35 -21.48 7.15
C LEU A 274 14.41 -22.27 8.46
N LEU A 275 13.58 -21.89 9.42
CA LEU A 275 13.22 -22.72 10.57
C LEU A 275 11.78 -23.20 10.40
N THR A 276 11.59 -24.49 10.22
CA THR A 276 10.25 -25.07 10.08
C THR A 276 9.92 -25.92 11.29
N ALA A 277 8.68 -25.81 11.78
CA ALA A 277 8.09 -26.80 12.68
C ALA A 277 6.68 -27.12 12.21
N SER A 278 6.22 -28.34 12.52
CA SER A 278 4.88 -28.77 12.16
C SER A 278 4.23 -29.54 13.31
N GLU A 279 2.94 -29.32 13.50
CA GLU A 279 2.13 -29.98 14.54
C GLU A 279 0.71 -30.20 14.04
N SER A 280 0.02 -31.19 14.62
CA SER A 280 -1.37 -31.47 14.26
C SER A 280 -2.34 -30.53 14.99
N LEU A 281 -3.38 -30.05 14.30
CA LEU A 281 -4.48 -29.30 14.91
C LEU A 281 -5.23 -30.14 15.96
N CYS A 282 -5.35 -31.44 15.71
CA CYS A 282 -6.09 -32.38 16.55
C CYS A 282 -5.37 -33.73 16.69
N ARG A 283 -5.66 -34.46 17.77
CA ARG A 283 -5.03 -35.76 18.06
C ARG A 283 -5.42 -36.88 17.09
N LEU A 284 -6.61 -36.79 16.51
CA LEU A 284 -7.11 -37.71 15.50
C LEU A 284 -7.08 -36.99 14.15
N ARG A 285 -6.32 -37.50 13.18
CA ARG A 285 -6.27 -36.90 11.84
C ARG A 285 -7.67 -36.89 11.24
N GLY A 286 -8.14 -35.72 10.85
CA GLY A 286 -9.42 -35.50 10.18
C GLY A 286 -9.18 -34.72 8.89
N ARG A 287 -10.01 -34.96 7.87
CA ARG A 287 -9.92 -34.23 6.61
C ARG A 287 -10.37 -32.79 6.83
N VAL A 288 -9.49 -31.84 6.52
CA VAL A 288 -9.77 -30.40 6.45
C VAL A 288 -9.98 -30.03 4.99
N ALA A 289 -11.21 -29.69 4.61
CA ALA A 289 -11.53 -29.24 3.26
C ALA A 289 -11.32 -27.73 3.10
N LEU A 290 -11.61 -26.95 4.14
CA LEU A 290 -11.43 -25.50 4.16
C LEU A 290 -10.82 -25.07 5.49
N ALA A 291 -9.92 -24.10 5.42
CA ALA A 291 -9.40 -23.43 6.60
C ALA A 291 -9.19 -21.92 6.34
N ASP A 292 -9.14 -21.14 7.41
CA ASP A 292 -8.71 -19.74 7.37
C ASP A 292 -7.94 -19.39 8.65
N ILE A 293 -7.08 -18.38 8.57
CA ILE A 293 -6.13 -18.02 9.63
C ILE A 293 -6.33 -16.55 10.04
N ALA A 294 -6.52 -16.31 11.33
CA ALA A 294 -6.54 -14.99 11.94
C ALA A 294 -5.53 -14.87 13.09
N PHE A 295 -5.20 -13.64 13.44
CA PHE A 295 -4.24 -13.25 14.46
C PHE A 295 -4.96 -12.47 15.56
N THR A 296 -4.56 -12.68 16.81
CA THR A 296 -5.04 -11.89 17.95
C THR A 296 -3.98 -10.89 18.42
N GLY A 297 -4.36 -9.87 19.19
CA GLY A 297 -3.41 -8.90 19.72
C GLY A 297 -2.50 -9.48 20.81
N GLY A 298 -1.20 -9.16 20.78
CA GLY A 298 -0.31 -9.22 21.96
C GLY A 298 0.72 -10.35 22.06
N GLY A 299 1.80 -10.32 21.27
CA GLY A 299 2.97 -11.17 21.50
C GLY A 299 4.08 -10.95 20.46
N ASN A 300 5.22 -11.63 20.63
CA ASN A 300 6.38 -11.58 19.73
C ASN A 300 6.82 -13.02 19.41
N ILE A 301 7.17 -13.31 18.14
CA ILE A 301 7.63 -14.64 17.71
C ILE A 301 9.16 -14.65 17.63
N VAL A 302 9.82 -15.53 18.40
CA VAL A 302 11.30 -15.56 18.51
C VAL A 302 11.92 -16.98 18.32
N LYS A 303 11.17 -18.09 18.46
CA LYS A 303 11.58 -19.46 18.07
C LYS A 303 10.34 -20.33 17.78
N CYS A 304 10.51 -21.48 17.13
CA CYS A 304 9.41 -22.31 16.66
C CYS A 304 9.19 -23.56 17.54
N ARG A 305 8.15 -23.54 18.36
CA ARG A 305 7.43 -24.71 18.90
C ARG A 305 5.95 -24.41 18.77
N ILE A 306 5.19 -25.35 18.23
CA ILE A 306 3.74 -25.19 18.03
C ILE A 306 3.02 -25.94 19.16
N ASP A 307 2.07 -25.29 19.82
CA ASP A 307 1.10 -25.95 20.71
C ASP A 307 -0.31 -25.58 20.24
N THR A 308 -1.23 -26.54 20.14
CA THR A 308 -2.61 -26.36 19.66
C THR A 308 -3.63 -26.56 20.78
N GLU A 309 -4.64 -25.69 20.84
CA GLU A 309 -5.74 -25.72 21.82
C GLU A 309 -7.09 -25.58 21.11
N LEU A 310 -8.02 -26.50 21.36
CA LEU A 310 -9.37 -26.46 20.77
C LEU A 310 -10.22 -25.37 21.46
N LEU A 311 -10.82 -24.50 20.65
CA LEU A 311 -11.75 -23.44 21.05
C LEU A 311 -13.22 -23.87 20.80
N PRO A 312 -14.22 -23.12 21.30
CA PRO A 312 -15.62 -23.41 21.04
C PRO A 312 -15.90 -23.61 19.54
N SER A 313 -16.50 -24.74 19.20
CA SER A 313 -16.89 -25.06 17.81
C SER A 313 -18.25 -24.46 17.47
N LEU A 314 -18.56 -24.40 16.18
CA LEU A 314 -19.75 -23.78 15.63
C LEU A 314 -20.49 -24.75 14.71
N PHE A 315 -21.81 -24.83 14.82
CA PHE A 315 -22.66 -25.48 13.82
C PHE A 315 -23.39 -24.40 13.03
N MET A 316 -23.39 -24.50 11.70
CA MET A 316 -24.17 -23.59 10.86
C MET A 316 -25.64 -23.66 11.20
N ARG A 317 -26.35 -22.53 11.15
CA ARG A 317 -27.77 -22.49 11.48
C ARG A 317 -28.58 -23.28 10.44
N CYS A 318 -28.14 -23.33 9.20
CA CYS A 318 -28.77 -24.15 8.16
C CYS A 318 -28.91 -25.64 8.52
N THR A 319 -28.14 -26.18 9.47
CA THR A 319 -28.28 -27.58 9.94
C THR A 319 -29.41 -27.80 10.93
N THR A 320 -29.90 -26.72 11.56
CA THR A 320 -30.96 -26.79 12.56
C THR A 320 -32.33 -27.13 11.94
N ASP A 321 -32.50 -26.84 10.65
CA ASP A 321 -33.68 -27.17 9.85
C ASP A 321 -33.31 -28.31 8.86
N PRO A 322 -33.87 -29.51 8.99
CA PRO A 322 -33.59 -30.64 8.11
C PRO A 322 -33.74 -30.31 6.61
N VAL A 323 -34.73 -29.49 6.24
CA VAL A 323 -34.97 -29.12 4.83
C VAL A 323 -33.85 -28.26 4.28
N ARG A 324 -33.33 -27.32 5.08
CA ARG A 324 -32.22 -26.45 4.69
C ARG A 324 -30.89 -27.19 4.69
N ARG A 325 -30.70 -28.12 5.62
CA ARG A 325 -29.51 -28.98 5.70
C ARG A 325 -29.33 -29.77 4.41
N ASP A 326 -30.41 -30.38 3.93
CA ASP A 326 -30.37 -31.19 2.72
C ASP A 326 -30.26 -30.32 1.45
N LYS A 327 -30.80 -29.09 1.48
CA LYS A 327 -30.68 -28.10 0.39
C LYS A 327 -29.26 -27.56 0.21
N TYR A 328 -28.49 -27.39 1.29
CA TYR A 328 -27.14 -26.80 1.27
C TYR A 328 -26.13 -27.72 1.98
N PRO A 329 -25.67 -28.80 1.31
CA PRO A 329 -24.90 -29.86 1.97
C PRO A 329 -23.42 -29.53 2.17
N ALA A 330 -22.86 -28.56 1.44
CA ALA A 330 -21.42 -28.28 1.42
C ALA A 330 -21.09 -26.87 1.88
N VAL A 331 -20.17 -26.75 2.85
CA VAL A 331 -19.49 -25.49 3.15
C VAL A 331 -18.49 -25.23 2.03
N THR A 332 -18.64 -24.08 1.37
CA THR A 332 -17.82 -23.69 0.21
C THR A 332 -16.87 -22.55 0.52
N HIS A 333 -17.19 -21.70 1.49
CA HIS A 333 -16.31 -20.62 1.93
C HIS A 333 -16.33 -20.51 3.46
N LEU A 334 -15.15 -20.37 4.04
CA LEU A 334 -14.91 -20.11 5.46
C LEU A 334 -13.87 -18.99 5.53
N LYS A 335 -14.23 -17.84 6.10
CA LYS A 335 -13.34 -16.67 6.20
C LYS A 335 -13.53 -15.89 7.49
N PHE A 336 -12.44 -15.51 8.16
CA PHE A 336 -12.48 -14.47 9.18
C PHE A 336 -12.74 -13.11 8.55
N LEU A 337 -13.58 -12.29 9.18
CA LEU A 337 -13.97 -10.99 8.60
C LEU A 337 -12.82 -9.98 8.51
N THR A 338 -11.84 -10.08 9.40
CA THR A 338 -10.53 -9.43 9.28
C THR A 338 -9.45 -10.38 9.76
N ARG A 339 -8.21 -10.20 9.29
CA ARG A 339 -7.09 -11.02 9.76
C ARG A 339 -6.74 -10.77 11.22
N GLU A 340 -7.10 -9.60 11.73
CA GLU A 340 -6.76 -9.16 13.08
C GLU A 340 -7.87 -9.44 14.10
N ASN A 341 -8.98 -10.07 13.65
CA ASN A 341 -10.12 -10.39 14.50
C ASN A 341 -10.50 -11.87 14.33
N SER A 342 -10.14 -12.68 15.31
CA SER A 342 -10.54 -14.09 15.37
C SER A 342 -11.94 -14.32 15.95
N GLU A 343 -12.65 -13.26 16.35
CA GLU A 343 -13.96 -13.35 16.99
C GLU A 343 -15.13 -13.23 15.99
N GLN A 344 -14.86 -12.99 14.70
CA GLN A 344 -15.89 -12.85 13.67
C GLN A 344 -15.57 -13.66 12.42
N VAL A 345 -16.53 -14.48 11.99
CA VAL A 345 -16.36 -15.42 10.88
C VAL A 345 -17.56 -15.40 9.94
N LEU A 346 -17.30 -15.54 8.65
CA LEU A 346 -18.26 -15.69 7.58
C LEU A 346 -18.23 -17.14 7.07
N LEU A 347 -19.41 -17.74 6.95
CA LEU A 347 -19.60 -19.07 6.39
C LEU A 347 -20.54 -19.00 5.20
N CYS A 348 -20.18 -19.68 4.12
CA CYS A 348 -21.06 -19.88 2.97
C CYS A 348 -21.25 -21.37 2.71
N ALA A 349 -22.49 -21.84 2.80
CA ALA A 349 -22.86 -23.18 2.35
C ALA A 349 -23.59 -23.07 1.01
N SER A 350 -23.29 -23.98 0.10
CA SER A 350 -23.80 -23.95 -1.27
C SER A 350 -24.24 -25.33 -1.73
N SER A 351 -25.13 -25.33 -2.72
CA SER A 351 -25.49 -26.49 -3.54
C SER A 351 -25.44 -26.12 -5.02
N GLN A 352 -25.90 -27.00 -5.89
CA GLN A 352 -26.03 -26.69 -7.31
C GLN A 352 -27.10 -25.62 -7.57
N THR A 353 -28.08 -25.47 -6.68
CA THR A 353 -29.26 -24.61 -6.88
C THR A 353 -29.16 -23.25 -6.17
N GLY A 354 -28.16 -23.03 -5.33
CA GLY A 354 -28.02 -21.76 -4.61
C GLY A 354 -27.08 -21.82 -3.41
N SER A 355 -27.06 -20.74 -2.63
CA SER A 355 -26.20 -20.59 -1.45
C SER A 355 -26.93 -19.94 -0.28
N ILE A 356 -26.38 -20.16 0.92
CA ILE A 356 -26.70 -19.48 2.16
C ILE A 356 -25.41 -18.93 2.77
N VAL A 357 -25.46 -17.72 3.30
CA VAL A 357 -24.32 -17.05 3.91
C VAL A 357 -24.69 -16.65 5.34
N GLU A 358 -23.84 -17.01 6.31
CA GLU A 358 -24.04 -16.73 7.72
C GLU A 358 -22.82 -16.01 8.30
N CYS A 359 -23.07 -14.95 9.08
CA CYS A 359 -22.04 -14.22 9.81
C CYS A 359 -22.18 -14.52 11.31
N TRP A 360 -21.08 -14.88 11.95
CA TRP A 360 -21.05 -15.33 13.34
C TRP A 360 -20.03 -14.54 14.15
N SER A 361 -20.33 -14.35 15.44
CA SER A 361 -19.44 -13.68 16.39
C SER A 361 -19.31 -14.46 17.69
N LEU A 362 -18.08 -14.54 18.19
CA LEU A 362 -17.76 -15.14 19.48
C LEU A 362 -18.07 -14.13 20.60
N ARG A 363 -18.92 -14.51 21.55
CA ARG A 363 -19.31 -13.65 22.68
C ARG A 363 -19.02 -14.32 24.02
N LYS A 364 -18.74 -13.51 25.04
CA LYS A 364 -18.65 -13.94 26.44
C LYS A 364 -20.05 -13.89 27.06
N GLU A 365 -20.53 -15.02 27.56
CA GLU A 365 -21.84 -15.14 28.22
C GLU A 365 -21.67 -15.68 29.64
N GLY A 366 -22.51 -15.24 30.58
CA GLY A 366 -22.54 -15.81 31.93
C GLY A 366 -23.10 -17.23 31.91
N LEU A 367 -22.44 -18.16 32.61
CA LEU A 367 -22.95 -19.52 32.77
C LEU A 367 -24.28 -19.48 33.54
N PRO A 368 -25.39 -19.99 32.97
CA PRO A 368 -26.64 -20.10 33.70
C PRO A 368 -26.48 -21.13 34.83
N VAL A 369 -26.55 -20.68 36.08
CA VAL A 369 -26.53 -21.55 37.26
C VAL A 369 -27.96 -22.06 37.48
N ASN A 370 -28.18 -23.38 37.42
CA ASN A 370 -29.49 -23.96 37.73
C ASN A 370 -29.82 -23.74 39.21
N ASN A 371 -30.89 -22.99 39.51
CA ASN A 371 -31.40 -22.73 40.87
C ASN A 371 -32.03 -23.97 41.57
N LYS A 372 -31.58 -25.20 41.27
CA LYS A 372 -32.15 -26.44 41.86
C LYS A 372 -31.33 -27.02 43.02
N GLY A 373 -30.54 -26.19 43.73
CA GLY A 373 -29.88 -26.55 44.99
C GLY A 373 -29.91 -25.37 45.97
N PRO A 374 -29.84 -25.59 47.30
CA PRO A 374 -30.10 -24.53 48.28
C PRO A 374 -29.07 -23.41 48.17
N ALA A 375 -29.57 -22.22 47.86
CA ALA A 375 -28.81 -20.97 47.70
C ALA A 375 -28.20 -20.50 49.04
N ARG A 376 -27.10 -21.12 49.48
CA ARG A 376 -26.39 -20.71 50.71
C ARG A 376 -24.86 -20.72 50.67
N LEU A 377 -24.19 -20.82 49.52
CA LEU A 377 -22.72 -20.84 49.49
C LEU A 377 -22.03 -19.87 48.51
N ILE A 378 -22.73 -18.94 47.86
CA ILE A 378 -22.05 -17.88 47.10
C ILE A 378 -21.92 -16.65 47.99
N SER A 379 -20.80 -16.57 48.71
CA SER A 379 -20.40 -15.38 49.47
C SER A 379 -20.16 -14.18 48.55
N MET A 380 -20.51 -12.99 49.03
CA MET A 380 -20.35 -11.71 48.35
C MET A 380 -18.93 -11.51 47.78
N GLY A 381 -18.79 -11.51 46.45
CA GLY A 381 -17.58 -11.03 45.76
C GLY A 381 -17.17 -11.74 44.46
N GLU A 382 -17.65 -12.95 44.17
CA GLU A 382 -17.20 -13.70 42.99
C GLU A 382 -18.03 -13.37 41.74
N LYS A 383 -17.37 -12.86 40.68
CA LYS A 383 -17.98 -12.61 39.36
C LYS A 383 -18.51 -13.93 38.79
N GLN A 384 -19.74 -13.93 38.26
CA GLN A 384 -20.34 -15.07 37.57
C GLN A 384 -19.37 -15.63 36.52
N PRO A 385 -19.13 -16.97 36.47
CA PRO A 385 -18.20 -17.54 35.53
C PRO A 385 -18.71 -17.33 34.09
N MET A 386 -17.84 -16.86 33.21
CA MET A 386 -18.15 -16.52 31.82
C MET A 386 -17.66 -17.63 30.88
N ILE A 387 -18.44 -17.98 29.87
CA ILE A 387 -18.08 -18.91 28.79
C ILE A 387 -18.07 -18.19 27.44
N LEU A 388 -17.17 -18.62 26.55
CA LEU A 388 -17.16 -18.17 25.16
C LEU A 388 -18.12 -19.01 24.32
N LYS A 389 -19.02 -18.36 23.57
CA LYS A 389 -20.00 -19.03 22.71
C LYS A 389 -20.19 -18.28 21.40
N TRP A 390 -20.25 -19.01 20.30
CA TRP A 390 -20.59 -18.45 19.00
C TRP A 390 -22.07 -18.09 18.93
N ARG A 391 -22.35 -16.89 18.42
CA ARG A 391 -23.69 -16.37 18.17
C ARG A 391 -23.80 -15.86 16.76
N ILE A 392 -24.90 -16.23 16.09
CA ILE A 392 -25.18 -15.73 14.75
C ILE A 392 -25.45 -14.22 14.84
N LEU A 393 -24.76 -13.44 14.02
CA LEU A 393 -24.99 -12.01 13.86
C LEU A 393 -26.05 -11.76 12.80
N SER A 394 -25.92 -12.40 11.65
CA SER A 394 -26.82 -12.24 10.51
C SER A 394 -26.74 -13.45 9.58
N ALA A 395 -27.74 -13.60 8.72
CA ALA A 395 -27.76 -14.60 7.66
C ALA A 395 -28.55 -14.08 6.46
N THR A 396 -28.07 -14.42 5.27
CA THR A 396 -28.75 -14.18 3.99
C THR A 396 -28.96 -15.51 3.30
N ASN A 397 -30.19 -15.78 2.89
CA ASN A 397 -30.62 -17.07 2.34
C ASN A 397 -31.06 -16.91 0.88
N ASP A 398 -31.25 -18.05 0.20
CA ASP A 398 -31.82 -18.14 -1.15
C ASP A 398 -31.07 -17.28 -2.16
N LEU A 399 -29.75 -17.23 -2.00
CA LEU A 399 -28.85 -16.61 -2.94
C LEU A 399 -28.62 -17.56 -4.12
N ASP A 400 -28.29 -16.99 -5.28
CA ASP A 400 -27.67 -17.76 -6.36
C ASP A 400 -26.37 -18.42 -5.87
N ARG A 401 -25.89 -19.42 -6.62
CA ARG A 401 -24.70 -20.16 -6.22
C ARG A 401 -23.47 -19.23 -6.20
N VAL A 402 -22.94 -18.98 -5.01
CA VAL A 402 -21.73 -18.17 -4.80
C VAL A 402 -20.53 -18.87 -5.44
N SER A 403 -19.80 -18.14 -6.28
CA SER A 403 -18.59 -18.59 -6.96
C SER A 403 -17.31 -18.04 -6.33
N ALA A 404 -17.34 -16.85 -5.74
CA ALA A 404 -16.20 -16.25 -5.05
C ALA A 404 -16.64 -15.26 -3.97
N VAL A 405 -15.80 -15.06 -2.96
CA VAL A 405 -16.02 -14.12 -1.85
C VAL A 405 -14.80 -13.21 -1.71
N ALA A 406 -15.02 -11.89 -1.69
CA ALA A 406 -13.99 -10.90 -1.39
C ALA A 406 -14.35 -10.10 -0.13
N LEU A 407 -13.45 -10.10 0.85
CA LEU A 407 -13.60 -9.33 2.08
C LEU A 407 -12.90 -7.97 1.98
N PRO A 408 -13.42 -6.92 2.63
CA PRO A 408 -12.76 -5.63 2.68
C PRO A 408 -11.41 -5.72 3.40
N LYS A 409 -10.38 -5.06 2.84
CA LYS A 409 -9.02 -5.01 3.42
C LYS A 409 -8.75 -3.78 4.27
N LEU A 410 -9.58 -2.75 4.14
CA LEU A 410 -9.45 -1.52 4.91
C LEU A 410 -9.74 -1.84 6.39
N PRO A 411 -8.76 -1.72 7.31
CA PRO A 411 -8.98 -2.04 8.71
C PRO A 411 -9.87 -0.96 9.33
N ILE A 412 -11.08 -1.34 9.69
CA ILE A 412 -12.05 -0.47 10.35
C ILE A 412 -12.31 -1.00 11.75
N SER A 413 -12.14 -0.13 12.74
CA SER A 413 -12.62 -0.36 14.10
C SER A 413 -14.03 0.17 14.23
N ILE A 414 -14.94 -0.71 14.66
CA ILE A 414 -16.32 -0.34 14.99
C ILE A 414 -16.40 -0.46 16.51
N SER A 415 -16.32 0.68 17.19
CA SER A 415 -16.28 0.83 18.66
C SER A 415 -17.47 0.17 19.36
N ASN A 416 -18.60 0.04 18.66
CA ASN A 416 -19.77 -0.65 19.18
C ASN A 416 -20.33 -1.61 18.11
N PRO A 417 -20.41 -2.94 18.36
CA PRO A 417 -21.01 -3.90 17.42
C PRO A 417 -22.52 -3.71 17.22
N ASP A 418 -23.14 -2.71 17.87
CA ASP A 418 -24.50 -2.28 17.62
C ASP A 418 -24.62 -1.78 16.16
N LEU A 419 -25.30 -2.58 15.33
CA LEU A 419 -25.51 -2.34 13.88
C LEU A 419 -25.99 -0.93 13.52
N LYS A 420 -26.56 -0.17 14.46
CA LYS A 420 -27.16 1.16 14.23
C LYS A 420 -26.17 2.23 13.79
N VAL A 421 -24.93 2.23 14.29
CA VAL A 421 -23.96 3.27 13.89
C VAL A 421 -23.39 3.00 12.49
N ALA A 422 -23.30 1.72 12.11
CA ALA A 422 -22.84 1.30 10.79
C ALA A 422 -23.89 1.52 9.67
N SER A 423 -25.19 1.61 10.01
CA SER A 423 -26.26 1.86 9.02
C SER A 423 -26.40 3.34 8.64
N ASP A 424 -26.01 4.27 9.53
CA ASP A 424 -26.25 5.70 9.34
C ASP A 424 -25.08 6.43 8.65
N THR A 425 -23.93 5.77 8.50
CA THR A 425 -22.76 6.36 7.85
C THR A 425 -22.87 6.36 6.31
N LYS A 426 -22.52 7.49 5.71
CA LYS A 426 -22.39 7.66 4.26
C LYS A 426 -21.01 7.25 3.71
N PHE A 427 -20.10 6.84 4.61
CA PHE A 427 -18.78 6.35 4.28
C PHE A 427 -18.79 4.82 4.31
N CYS A 428 -18.92 4.20 3.12
CA CYS A 428 -18.99 2.75 2.96
C CYS A 428 -17.66 2.00 2.71
N PRO A 429 -16.50 2.63 2.41
CA PRO A 429 -15.25 1.88 2.26
C PRO A 429 -14.99 1.03 3.50
N GLY A 430 -14.60 -0.23 3.31
CA GLY A 430 -14.34 -1.18 4.39
C GLY A 430 -15.56 -1.77 5.11
N LEU A 431 -16.79 -1.34 4.77
CA LEU A 431 -18.04 -1.87 5.33
C LEU A 431 -18.71 -2.95 4.47
N GLY A 432 -18.39 -3.01 3.17
CA GLY A 432 -18.95 -4.00 2.25
C GLY A 432 -18.03 -5.20 2.02
N LEU A 433 -18.59 -6.41 1.99
CA LEU A 433 -17.98 -7.59 1.37
C LEU A 433 -18.66 -7.87 0.03
N ALA A 434 -17.98 -8.52 -0.91
CA ALA A 434 -18.50 -8.83 -2.23
C ALA A 434 -18.65 -10.34 -2.41
N LEU A 435 -19.81 -10.75 -2.94
CA LEU A 435 -20.11 -12.10 -3.38
C LEU A 435 -20.24 -12.09 -4.90
N ALA A 436 -19.51 -12.96 -5.59
CA ALA A 436 -19.74 -13.25 -6.99
C ALA A 436 -20.58 -14.52 -7.14
N PHE A 437 -21.36 -14.59 -8.21
CA PHE A 437 -22.34 -15.65 -8.45
C PHE A 437 -22.14 -16.32 -9.81
N HIS A 438 -22.60 -17.56 -9.95
CA HIS A 438 -22.50 -18.33 -11.21
C HIS A 438 -23.33 -17.74 -12.37
N ASP A 439 -24.29 -16.87 -12.08
CA ASP A 439 -25.04 -16.10 -13.08
C ASP A 439 -24.23 -14.92 -13.66
N GLY A 440 -23.04 -14.65 -13.10
CA GLY A 440 -22.15 -13.55 -13.51
C GLY A 440 -22.38 -12.24 -12.76
N SER A 441 -23.31 -12.21 -11.79
CA SER A 441 -23.54 -11.04 -10.95
C SER A 441 -22.53 -10.94 -9.80
N ILE A 442 -22.36 -9.72 -9.28
CA ILE A 442 -21.65 -9.43 -8.04
C ILE A 442 -22.60 -8.66 -7.12
N GLN A 443 -22.72 -9.10 -5.88
CA GLN A 443 -23.46 -8.40 -4.84
C GLN A 443 -22.51 -7.92 -3.75
N ILE A 444 -22.62 -6.65 -3.37
CA ILE A 444 -21.94 -6.11 -2.19
C ILE A 444 -22.92 -6.16 -1.02
N LEU A 445 -22.56 -6.88 0.03
CA LEU A 445 -23.32 -6.98 1.27
C LEU A 445 -22.60 -6.24 2.40
N HIS A 446 -23.35 -5.64 3.31
CA HIS A 446 -22.78 -5.06 4.53
C HIS A 446 -22.16 -6.17 5.39
N ARG A 447 -20.90 -6.00 5.78
CA ARG A 447 -20.05 -7.07 6.31
C ARG A 447 -20.54 -7.74 7.59
N LEU A 448 -21.32 -7.05 8.42
CA LEU A 448 -21.88 -7.59 9.66
C LEU A 448 -23.36 -7.96 9.54
N SER A 449 -24.15 -7.14 8.85
CA SER A 449 -25.60 -7.30 8.77
C SER A 449 -26.05 -8.15 7.57
N LEU A 450 -25.14 -8.38 6.62
CA LEU A 450 -25.36 -9.05 5.34
C LEU A 450 -26.49 -8.46 4.48
N HIS A 451 -26.91 -7.22 4.78
CA HIS A 451 -27.87 -6.51 3.94
C HIS A 451 -27.21 -6.09 2.63
N THR A 452 -27.92 -6.26 1.52
CA THR A 452 -27.45 -5.84 0.21
C THR A 452 -27.25 -4.34 0.17
N MET A 453 -26.01 -3.92 -0.07
CA MET A 453 -25.63 -2.53 -0.32
C MET A 453 -25.60 -2.23 -1.81
N GLY A 454 -25.34 -3.25 -2.65
CA GLY A 454 -25.10 -3.06 -4.06
C GLY A 454 -25.14 -4.29 -4.94
N MET A 455 -25.46 -4.09 -6.21
CA MET A 455 -25.54 -5.13 -7.24
C MET A 455 -24.80 -4.68 -8.50
N PHE A 456 -24.12 -5.61 -9.14
CA PHE A 456 -23.49 -5.46 -10.46
C PHE A 456 -23.84 -6.67 -11.30
N TYR A 457 -24.31 -6.44 -12.53
CA TYR A 457 -24.54 -7.50 -13.49
C TYR A 457 -23.45 -7.41 -14.55
N GLY A 458 -22.72 -8.51 -14.77
CA GLY A 458 -21.72 -8.59 -15.84
C GLY A 458 -22.35 -8.25 -17.19
N SER A 459 -21.55 -7.71 -18.13
CA SER A 459 -22.01 -7.31 -19.47
C SER A 459 -22.38 -8.48 -20.40
N SER A 460 -22.80 -9.62 -19.86
CA SER A 460 -23.32 -10.78 -20.60
C SER A 460 -24.68 -10.51 -21.26
N SER A 461 -25.35 -9.40 -20.94
CA SER A 461 -26.46 -8.85 -21.74
C SER A 461 -25.94 -7.80 -22.72
N GLY A 462 -25.32 -8.27 -23.80
CA GLY A 462 -25.12 -7.49 -25.02
C GLY A 462 -26.47 -7.12 -25.66
N SER A 463 -27.13 -6.11 -25.12
CA SER A 463 -28.02 -5.24 -25.88
C SER A 463 -28.08 -3.90 -25.16
N SER A 464 -27.54 -2.87 -25.80
CA SER A 464 -28.00 -1.49 -25.61
C SER A 464 -29.49 -1.43 -25.95
N GLN A 465 -30.36 -1.82 -25.03
CA GLN A 465 -31.78 -1.49 -25.16
C GLN A 465 -31.92 -0.02 -24.83
N ARG A 466 -32.16 0.77 -25.88
CA ARG A 466 -32.80 2.08 -25.73
C ARG A 466 -34.12 1.85 -24.97
N PRO A 467 -34.52 2.75 -24.06
CA PRO A 467 -35.81 2.61 -23.39
C PRO A 467 -36.91 2.77 -24.45
N GLY A 468 -37.63 1.69 -24.79
CA GLY A 468 -38.73 1.78 -25.75
C GLY A 468 -39.33 0.47 -26.29
N ASP A 469 -38.61 -0.64 -26.37
CA ASP A 469 -39.13 -1.83 -27.08
C ASP A 469 -39.66 -2.93 -26.14
N GLU A 470 -40.95 -3.28 -26.35
CA GLU A 470 -41.71 -4.32 -25.64
C GLU A 470 -41.10 -5.73 -25.69
N PRO A 471 -41.44 -6.62 -24.72
CA PRO A 471 -40.80 -7.91 -24.58
C PRO A 471 -41.37 -8.94 -25.56
N ALA A 472 -40.71 -9.12 -26.70
CA ALA A 472 -40.95 -10.29 -27.55
C ALA A 472 -40.36 -11.56 -26.89
N ILE A 473 -41.25 -12.53 -26.62
CA ILE A 473 -40.98 -13.86 -26.05
C ILE A 473 -39.82 -14.55 -26.80
N LYS A 474 -38.65 -14.65 -26.17
CA LYS A 474 -37.50 -15.40 -26.71
C LYS A 474 -37.57 -16.87 -26.27
N ARG A 475 -37.73 -17.77 -27.26
CA ARG A 475 -37.44 -19.20 -27.15
C ARG A 475 -36.07 -19.42 -26.48
N GLN A 476 -36.06 -20.20 -25.40
CA GLN A 476 -34.85 -20.71 -24.74
C GLN A 476 -34.03 -21.54 -25.74
N ARG A 477 -32.90 -21.01 -26.21
CA ARG A 477 -31.79 -21.85 -26.67
C ARG A 477 -31.02 -22.32 -25.43
N ALA A 478 -30.74 -23.61 -25.33
CA ALA A 478 -29.86 -24.17 -24.32
C ALA A 478 -28.52 -23.40 -24.32
N GLY A 479 -28.30 -22.61 -23.27
CA GLY A 479 -27.20 -21.65 -23.20
C GLY A 479 -25.87 -22.33 -22.91
N GLY A 480 -24.81 -21.90 -23.61
CA GLY A 480 -23.44 -22.23 -23.23
C GLY A 480 -23.10 -21.73 -21.81
N PRO A 481 -21.94 -22.13 -21.25
CA PRO A 481 -21.57 -21.77 -19.89
C PRO A 481 -21.54 -20.24 -19.70
N THR A 482 -22.24 -19.75 -18.67
CA THR A 482 -22.30 -18.33 -18.32
C THR A 482 -20.94 -17.83 -17.82
N VAL A 483 -20.55 -16.63 -18.26
CA VAL A 483 -19.33 -15.96 -17.76
C VAL A 483 -19.56 -15.56 -16.32
N HIS A 484 -18.68 -16.00 -15.41
CA HIS A 484 -18.74 -15.64 -14.00
C HIS A 484 -17.35 -15.54 -13.39
N PHE A 485 -17.24 -14.79 -12.28
CA PHE A 485 -15.99 -14.61 -11.56
C PHE A 485 -15.67 -15.84 -10.70
N LYS A 486 -14.45 -16.37 -10.86
CA LYS A 486 -13.95 -17.47 -10.02
C LYS A 486 -13.03 -16.99 -8.90
N ALA A 487 -12.40 -15.82 -9.06
CA ALA A 487 -11.57 -15.21 -8.04
C ALA A 487 -11.88 -13.72 -7.95
N LEU A 488 -11.93 -13.18 -6.72
CA LEU A 488 -12.35 -11.81 -6.46
C LEU A 488 -11.58 -11.24 -5.26
N GLN A 489 -11.06 -10.02 -5.39
CA GLN A 489 -10.29 -9.36 -4.32
C GLN A 489 -10.53 -7.85 -4.28
N PHE A 490 -10.78 -7.31 -3.09
CA PHE A 490 -10.80 -5.87 -2.88
C PHE A 490 -9.39 -5.27 -2.87
N SER A 491 -9.32 -4.01 -3.30
CA SER A 491 -8.20 -3.11 -3.06
C SER A 491 -8.11 -2.71 -1.59
N TRP A 492 -6.98 -2.14 -1.17
CA TRP A 492 -6.71 -1.86 0.24
C TRP A 492 -7.53 -0.69 0.81
N THR A 493 -8.01 0.24 -0.02
CA THR A 493 -9.01 1.24 0.40
C THR A 493 -10.45 0.81 0.14
N SER A 494 -10.67 -0.40 -0.43
CA SER A 494 -11.99 -0.95 -0.78
C SER A 494 -12.76 -0.12 -1.83
N LEU A 495 -12.06 0.67 -2.63
CA LEU A 495 -12.63 1.49 -3.72
C LEU A 495 -12.51 0.85 -5.10
N ALA A 496 -11.86 -0.31 -5.19
CA ALA A 496 -11.79 -1.11 -6.39
C ALA A 496 -11.82 -2.61 -6.07
N LEU A 497 -12.17 -3.40 -7.09
CA LEU A 497 -12.34 -4.83 -7.03
C LEU A 497 -11.69 -5.44 -8.27
N ALA A 498 -10.78 -6.40 -8.06
CA ALA A 498 -10.16 -7.18 -9.12
C ALA A 498 -10.87 -8.53 -9.18
N GLY A 499 -11.42 -8.87 -10.34
CA GLY A 499 -12.11 -10.13 -10.58
C GLY A 499 -11.47 -10.88 -11.75
N VAL A 500 -11.22 -12.18 -11.59
CA VAL A 500 -10.80 -13.05 -12.69
C VAL A 500 -11.95 -13.97 -13.04
N ASP A 501 -12.37 -13.94 -14.30
CA ASP A 501 -13.49 -14.74 -14.79
C ASP A 501 -13.08 -16.18 -15.14
N ASN A 502 -14.07 -17.02 -15.39
CA ASN A 502 -13.91 -18.40 -15.84
C ASN A 502 -13.30 -18.54 -17.26
N HIS A 503 -12.92 -17.44 -17.91
CA HIS A 503 -12.11 -17.40 -19.13
C HIS A 503 -10.68 -16.89 -18.89
N GLY A 504 -10.30 -16.60 -17.64
CA GLY A 504 -8.98 -16.10 -17.29
C GLY A 504 -8.76 -14.62 -17.61
N LYS A 505 -9.83 -13.86 -17.87
CA LYS A 505 -9.74 -12.41 -18.08
C LYS A 505 -9.75 -11.68 -16.74
N LEU A 506 -8.93 -10.63 -16.65
CA LEU A 506 -8.90 -9.77 -15.49
C LEU A 506 -9.84 -8.58 -15.69
N HIS A 507 -10.78 -8.39 -14.79
CA HIS A 507 -11.68 -7.24 -14.73
C HIS A 507 -11.29 -6.36 -13.56
N MET A 508 -11.09 -5.08 -13.83
CA MET A 508 -10.91 -4.05 -12.81
C MET A 508 -12.20 -3.26 -12.66
N ILE A 509 -12.83 -3.32 -11.49
CA ILE A 509 -14.14 -2.75 -11.21
C ILE A 509 -13.99 -1.66 -10.16
N ARG A 510 -14.47 -0.44 -10.46
CA ARG A 510 -14.62 0.66 -9.51
C ARG A 510 -15.73 0.34 -8.53
N VAL A 511 -15.51 0.62 -7.26
CA VAL A 511 -16.52 0.50 -6.19
C VAL A 511 -16.73 1.87 -5.58
N SER A 512 -17.93 2.43 -5.72
CA SER A 512 -18.23 3.78 -5.22
C SER A 512 -18.08 3.86 -3.69
N PRO A 513 -17.41 4.90 -3.14
CA PRO A 513 -17.29 5.11 -1.70
C PRO A 513 -18.64 5.28 -0.99
N SER A 514 -19.69 5.67 -1.71
CA SER A 514 -21.03 5.87 -1.16
C SER A 514 -21.97 4.68 -1.40
N MET A 515 -21.49 3.62 -2.06
CA MET A 515 -22.30 2.48 -2.51
C MET A 515 -23.59 2.94 -3.20
N GLY A 516 -23.49 3.94 -4.08
CA GLY A 516 -24.61 4.43 -4.89
C GLY A 516 -25.51 5.46 -4.21
N GLN A 517 -25.28 5.78 -2.94
CA GLN A 517 -25.95 6.91 -2.29
C GLN A 517 -25.53 8.23 -2.96
N MET A 518 -26.50 9.12 -3.20
CA MET A 518 -26.24 10.47 -3.67
C MET A 518 -25.55 11.27 -2.56
N LEU A 519 -24.32 11.68 -2.81
CA LEU A 519 -23.57 12.56 -1.92
C LEU A 519 -23.50 13.96 -2.53
N ASP A 520 -23.60 14.97 -1.68
CA ASP A 520 -23.15 16.31 -2.06
C ASP A 520 -21.64 16.30 -2.31
N MET A 521 -21.18 17.21 -3.16
CA MET A 521 -19.78 17.28 -3.56
C MET A 521 -18.83 17.49 -2.36
N ASN A 522 -19.26 18.21 -1.33
CA ASN A 522 -18.41 18.45 -0.15
C ASN A 522 -18.17 17.18 0.66
N THR A 523 -19.21 16.36 0.85
CA THR A 523 -19.10 15.06 1.52
C THR A 523 -18.23 14.10 0.72
N LEU A 524 -18.40 14.02 -0.61
CA LEU A 524 -17.55 13.19 -1.46
C LEU A 524 -16.07 13.61 -1.38
N LEU A 525 -15.79 14.91 -1.49
CA LEU A 525 -14.42 15.44 -1.34
C LEU A 525 -13.83 15.07 0.02
N ARG A 526 -14.61 15.16 1.10
CA ARG A 526 -14.16 14.80 2.46
C ARG A 526 -13.80 13.32 2.56
N HIS A 527 -14.60 12.43 1.98
CA HIS A 527 -14.30 10.99 1.98
C HIS A 527 -13.01 10.67 1.23
N LEU A 528 -12.80 11.28 0.06
CA LEU A 528 -11.58 11.08 -0.72
C LEU A 528 -10.34 11.67 -0.01
N LEU A 529 -10.45 12.88 0.55
CA LEU A 529 -9.38 13.49 1.34
C LEU A 529 -8.96 12.58 2.50
N PHE A 530 -9.94 12.02 3.22
CA PHE A 530 -9.66 11.13 4.35
C PHE A 530 -8.89 9.87 3.92
N LEU A 531 -9.26 9.26 2.79
CA LEU A 531 -8.55 8.10 2.27
C LEU A 531 -7.14 8.44 1.76
N LEU A 532 -6.95 9.62 1.15
CA LEU A 532 -5.63 10.10 0.75
C LEU A 532 -4.73 10.35 1.96
N GLU A 533 -5.25 10.99 3.02
CA GLU A 533 -4.55 11.17 4.30
C GLU A 533 -4.17 9.81 4.90
N TYR A 534 -5.10 8.85 4.91
CA TYR A 534 -4.83 7.51 5.42
C TYR A 534 -3.71 6.83 4.63
N CYS A 535 -3.75 6.85 3.30
CA CYS A 535 -2.70 6.30 2.43
C CYS A 535 -1.34 6.98 2.69
N MET A 536 -1.33 8.30 2.88
CA MET A 536 -0.10 9.03 3.21
C MET A 536 0.51 8.59 4.53
N VAL A 537 -0.30 8.26 5.54
CA VAL A 537 0.19 7.83 6.86
C VAL A 537 0.63 6.37 6.83
N THR A 538 -0.22 5.47 6.31
CA THR A 538 0.06 4.02 6.30
C THR A 538 1.12 3.63 5.28
N GLY A 539 1.30 4.42 4.23
CA GLY A 539 2.13 4.06 3.08
C GLY A 539 1.42 3.12 2.09
N TYR A 540 0.10 2.92 2.23
CA TYR A 540 -0.69 2.26 1.19
C TYR A 540 -0.68 3.10 -0.09
N ASP A 541 -0.68 2.43 -1.22
CA ASP A 541 -0.78 3.08 -2.50
C ASP A 541 -2.23 3.60 -2.73
N TRP A 542 -2.34 4.84 -3.21
CA TRP A 542 -3.59 5.58 -3.35
C TRP A 542 -4.24 5.48 -4.74
N TRP A 543 -3.74 4.61 -5.63
CA TRP A 543 -4.23 4.48 -7.01
C TRP A 543 -5.75 4.25 -7.10
N ASP A 544 -6.32 3.40 -6.24
CA ASP A 544 -7.76 3.10 -6.23
C ASP A 544 -8.61 4.29 -5.78
N VAL A 545 -8.07 5.18 -4.95
CA VAL A 545 -8.70 6.47 -4.60
C VAL A 545 -8.76 7.39 -5.82
N LEU A 546 -7.71 7.40 -6.65
CA LEU A 546 -7.65 8.22 -7.86
C LEU A 546 -8.71 7.85 -8.90
N LEU A 547 -9.20 6.60 -8.90
CA LEU A 547 -10.29 6.16 -9.80
C LEU A 547 -11.57 6.95 -9.62
N HIS A 548 -11.77 7.57 -8.45
CA HIS A 548 -12.97 8.33 -8.09
C HIS A 548 -12.77 9.85 -8.15
N VAL A 549 -11.56 10.31 -8.46
CA VAL A 549 -11.24 11.73 -8.58
C VAL A 549 -11.54 12.20 -9.99
N GLN A 550 -12.54 13.07 -10.14
CA GLN A 550 -12.89 13.70 -11.40
C GLN A 550 -12.02 14.95 -11.67
N PRO A 551 -11.79 15.35 -12.93
CA PRO A 551 -10.90 16.48 -13.26
C PRO A 551 -11.27 17.79 -12.54
N GLY A 552 -12.57 18.08 -12.39
CA GLY A 552 -13.07 19.26 -11.68
C GLY A 552 -12.85 19.25 -10.16
N MET A 553 -12.50 18.10 -9.58
CA MET A 553 -12.25 17.96 -8.13
C MET A 553 -10.78 18.20 -7.77
N VAL A 554 -9.87 18.10 -8.75
CA VAL A 554 -8.42 18.07 -8.54
C VAL A 554 -7.91 19.29 -7.78
N HIS A 555 -8.29 20.50 -8.19
CA HIS A 555 -7.84 21.73 -7.54
C HIS A 555 -8.25 21.76 -6.06
N ASN A 556 -9.53 21.48 -5.77
CA ASN A 556 -10.07 21.48 -4.40
C ASN A 556 -9.41 20.43 -3.50
N LEU A 557 -9.11 19.24 -4.03
CA LEU A 557 -8.43 18.18 -3.27
C LEU A 557 -6.99 18.57 -2.95
N VAL A 558 -6.26 19.16 -3.91
CA VAL A 558 -4.86 19.58 -3.72
C VAL A 558 -4.75 20.66 -2.63
N GLU A 559 -5.63 21.66 -2.66
CA GLU A 559 -5.62 22.75 -1.67
C GLU A 559 -6.06 22.25 -0.28
N LYS A 560 -7.19 21.54 -0.17
CA LYS A 560 -7.66 21.02 1.12
C LYS A 560 -6.69 20.03 1.76
N LEU A 561 -6.07 19.15 0.97
CA LEU A 561 -5.04 18.24 1.47
C LEU A 561 -3.83 19.01 2.02
N HIS A 562 -3.49 20.15 1.42
CA HIS A 562 -2.44 21.01 1.92
C HIS A 562 -2.77 21.65 3.26
N GLU A 563 -3.98 22.21 3.38
CA GLU A 563 -4.44 22.81 4.63
C GLU A 563 -4.43 21.79 5.77
N GLU A 564 -4.93 20.57 5.54
CA GLU A 564 -4.95 19.51 6.54
C GLU A 564 -3.55 19.07 6.96
N TYR A 565 -2.61 19.04 6.02
CA TYR A 565 -1.19 18.82 6.33
C TYR A 565 -0.59 19.96 7.16
N MET A 566 -0.89 21.22 6.82
CA MET A 566 -0.39 22.39 7.56
C MET A 566 -0.98 22.48 8.98
N ARG A 567 -2.15 21.89 9.22
CA ARG A 567 -2.74 21.76 10.56
C ARG A 567 -2.02 20.73 11.44
N GLN A 568 -1.14 19.88 10.89
CA GLN A 568 -0.40 18.89 11.68
C GLN A 568 0.75 19.51 12.48
N ASN A 569 1.23 18.78 13.49
CA ASN A 569 2.44 19.18 14.20
C ASN A 569 3.69 19.06 13.30
N GLN A 570 4.74 19.81 13.64
CA GLN A 570 5.97 19.91 12.84
C GLN A 570 6.65 18.55 12.60
N ALA A 571 6.65 17.65 13.60
CA ALA A 571 7.25 16.32 13.45
C ALA A 571 6.53 15.47 12.40
N LEU A 572 5.19 15.48 12.38
CA LEU A 572 4.41 14.75 11.39
C LEU A 572 4.51 15.39 10.01
N GLN A 573 4.53 16.72 9.93
CA GLN A 573 4.79 17.43 8.69
C GLN A 573 6.13 17.01 8.08
N GLN A 574 7.19 16.97 8.89
CA GLN A 574 8.52 16.54 8.43
C GLN A 574 8.50 15.13 7.83
N VAL A 575 7.84 14.17 8.48
CA VAL A 575 7.73 12.78 8.01
C VAL A 575 6.91 12.65 6.73
N LEU A 576 5.85 13.45 6.58
CA LEU A 576 4.93 13.38 5.43
C LEU A 576 5.28 14.33 4.28
N SER A 577 6.29 15.19 4.45
CA SER A 577 6.64 16.29 3.55
C SER A 577 6.80 15.88 2.08
N THR A 578 7.51 14.78 1.79
CA THR A 578 7.66 14.27 0.41
C THR A 578 6.43 13.53 -0.06
N ARG A 579 5.70 12.84 0.84
CA ARG A 579 4.48 12.10 0.50
C ARG A 579 3.36 13.03 0.05
N ILE A 580 3.15 14.16 0.72
CA ILE A 580 2.13 15.13 0.28
C ILE A 580 2.42 15.66 -1.12
N VAL A 581 3.67 16.00 -1.42
CA VAL A 581 4.07 16.47 -2.75
C VAL A 581 3.81 15.40 -3.81
N ALA A 582 4.12 14.13 -3.52
CA ALA A 582 3.84 13.01 -4.42
C ALA A 582 2.33 12.76 -4.65
N VAL A 583 1.49 12.90 -3.62
CA VAL A 583 0.03 12.79 -3.76
C VAL A 583 -0.51 13.94 -4.61
N LYS A 584 -0.09 15.18 -4.33
CA LYS A 584 -0.47 16.36 -5.14
C LYS A 584 -0.06 16.19 -6.60
N ALA A 585 1.14 15.68 -6.86
CA ALA A 585 1.61 15.38 -8.21
C ALA A 585 0.70 14.35 -8.91
N SER A 586 0.23 13.33 -8.19
CA SER A 586 -0.67 12.31 -8.73
C SER A 586 -2.05 12.86 -9.04
N LEU A 587 -2.61 13.71 -8.16
CA LEU A 587 -3.90 14.38 -8.37
C LEU A 587 -3.86 15.32 -9.57
N CYS A 588 -2.82 16.16 -9.68
CA CYS A 588 -2.69 17.14 -10.73
C CYS A 588 -2.63 16.54 -12.15
N LYS A 589 -2.21 15.28 -12.28
CA LYS A 589 -2.20 14.55 -13.57
C LYS A 589 -3.60 14.20 -14.08
N LEU A 590 -4.61 14.18 -13.21
CA LEU A 590 -5.97 13.77 -13.57
C LEU A 590 -6.76 14.88 -14.30
N SER A 591 -6.22 16.09 -14.40
CA SER A 591 -6.85 17.21 -15.09
C SER A 591 -5.84 17.93 -15.98
N ALA A 592 -6.22 18.18 -17.24
CA ALA A 592 -5.37 18.90 -18.19
C ALA A 592 -5.03 20.32 -17.68
N ALA A 593 -5.98 20.98 -17.01
CA ALA A 593 -5.79 22.31 -16.43
C ALA A 593 -4.71 22.37 -15.33
N THR A 594 -4.37 21.23 -14.72
CA THR A 594 -3.36 21.14 -13.67
C THR A 594 -2.16 20.28 -14.05
N ALA A 595 -2.09 19.77 -15.28
CA ALA A 595 -1.05 18.81 -15.69
C ALA A 595 0.37 19.39 -15.52
N ALA A 596 0.58 20.66 -15.87
CA ALA A 596 1.84 21.34 -15.64
C ALA A 596 2.21 21.49 -14.14
N ARG A 597 1.23 21.65 -13.22
CA ARG A 597 1.49 21.62 -11.77
C ARG A 597 2.01 20.27 -11.31
N ALA A 598 1.64 19.17 -11.98
CA ALA A 598 2.19 17.85 -11.65
C ALA A 598 3.70 17.79 -11.90
N CYS A 599 4.16 18.45 -12.96
CA CYS A 599 5.58 18.59 -13.26
C CYS A 599 6.31 19.44 -12.22
N ASP A 600 5.69 20.53 -11.75
CA ASP A 600 6.22 21.35 -10.66
C ASP A 600 6.44 20.51 -9.40
N PHE A 601 5.46 19.69 -9.03
CA PHE A 601 5.63 18.80 -7.88
C PHE A 601 6.74 17.75 -8.07
N HIS A 602 7.00 17.28 -9.30
CA HIS A 602 8.14 16.39 -9.57
C HIS A 602 9.48 17.13 -9.45
N ALA A 603 9.59 18.32 -10.04
CA ALA A 603 10.77 19.17 -9.86
C ALA A 603 10.99 19.50 -8.37
N LYS A 604 9.91 19.69 -7.59
CA LYS A 604 10.00 19.97 -6.15
C LYS A 604 10.53 18.76 -5.39
N LEU A 605 10.08 17.55 -5.72
CA LEU A 605 10.63 16.32 -5.15
C LEU A 605 12.12 16.15 -5.48
N LEU A 606 12.52 16.45 -6.72
CA LEU A 606 13.93 16.39 -7.13
C LEU A 606 14.77 17.44 -6.40
N LEU A 607 14.30 18.68 -6.29
CA LEU A 607 14.98 19.75 -5.54
C LEU A 607 15.15 19.38 -4.06
N ILE A 608 14.10 18.87 -3.41
CA ILE A 608 14.16 18.40 -2.02
C ILE A 608 15.22 17.28 -1.88
N ALA A 609 15.24 16.34 -2.82
CA ALA A 609 16.20 15.26 -2.83
C ALA A 609 17.64 15.76 -3.00
N ILE A 610 17.89 16.65 -3.96
CA ILE A 610 19.21 17.26 -4.21
C ILE A 610 19.65 18.03 -2.97
N SER A 611 18.79 18.90 -2.43
CA SER A 611 19.08 19.69 -1.23
C SER A 611 19.45 18.81 -0.03
N ALA A 612 18.65 17.78 0.26
CA ALA A 612 18.94 16.83 1.33
C ALA A 612 20.24 16.05 1.10
N THR A 613 20.64 15.81 -0.15
CA THR A 613 21.88 15.11 -0.49
C THR A 613 23.09 16.01 -0.32
N LEU A 614 23.05 17.20 -0.93
CA LEU A 614 24.14 18.17 -0.87
C LEU A 614 24.38 18.66 0.57
N LYS A 615 23.33 18.99 1.33
CA LYS A 615 23.46 19.35 2.75
C LYS A 615 24.04 18.22 3.60
N SER A 616 23.75 16.96 3.27
CA SER A 616 24.30 15.81 4.01
C SER A 616 25.80 15.58 3.80
N LEU A 617 26.42 16.25 2.82
CA LEU A 617 27.87 16.24 2.64
C LEU A 617 28.59 17.15 3.62
N LEU A 618 27.91 18.20 4.12
CA LEU A 618 28.49 19.19 5.01
C LEU A 618 28.81 18.56 6.38
N ARG A 619 29.94 18.96 6.97
CA ARG A 619 30.40 18.43 8.26
C ARG A 619 30.60 19.57 9.27
N PRO A 620 30.18 19.40 10.53
CA PRO A 620 30.50 20.37 11.57
C PRO A 620 32.00 20.38 11.84
N HIS A 621 32.58 21.57 11.98
CA HIS A 621 34.01 21.76 12.29
C HIS A 621 34.40 21.19 13.67
N VAL A 622 33.45 21.12 14.61
CA VAL A 622 33.65 20.57 15.96
C VAL A 622 32.62 19.47 16.20
N LEU A 623 33.08 18.24 16.48
CA LEU A 623 32.23 17.05 16.64
C LEU A 623 31.28 17.11 17.87
N ASN A 624 31.45 18.09 18.77
CA ASN A 624 30.76 18.18 20.07
C ASN A 624 29.92 19.46 20.28
N THR A 625 29.64 20.26 19.24
CA THR A 625 28.70 21.40 19.40
C THR A 625 27.24 20.93 19.29
N PRO A 626 26.35 21.30 20.23
CA PRO A 626 24.97 20.83 20.21
C PRO A 626 24.05 21.64 19.27
N ASP A 627 23.04 20.93 18.78
CA ASP A 627 21.72 21.33 18.27
C ASP A 627 21.46 21.65 16.79
N LYS A 628 22.40 22.14 15.97
CA LYS A 628 22.09 22.45 14.54
C LYS A 628 23.16 21.99 13.55
N SER A 629 22.76 21.36 12.45
CA SER A 629 23.69 20.95 11.37
C SER A 629 24.17 22.16 10.55
N PRO A 630 25.31 22.06 9.83
CA PRO A 630 25.73 23.12 8.90
C PRO A 630 24.66 23.46 7.85
N GLY A 631 23.91 22.46 7.39
CA GLY A 631 22.80 22.64 6.47
C GLY A 631 21.63 23.42 7.07
N ASP A 632 21.37 23.27 8.37
CA ASP A 632 20.35 24.05 9.09
C ASP A 632 20.81 25.50 9.30
N ARG A 633 22.10 25.71 9.59
CA ARG A 633 22.69 27.04 9.68
C ARG A 633 22.64 27.79 8.35
N LEU A 634 22.97 27.11 7.25
CA LEU A 634 22.82 27.67 5.91
C LEU A 634 21.38 28.13 5.65
N ALA A 635 20.41 27.26 5.93
CA ALA A 635 18.99 27.58 5.76
C ALA A 635 18.57 28.79 6.62
N GLU A 636 19.01 28.85 7.87
CA GLU A 636 18.71 29.96 8.78
C GLU A 636 19.30 31.29 8.28
N ILE A 637 20.54 31.29 7.79
CA ILE A 637 21.21 32.48 7.26
C ILE A 637 20.56 32.93 5.96
N CYS A 638 20.32 32.02 5.01
CA CYS A 638 19.66 32.35 3.75
C CYS A 638 18.21 32.84 3.93
N ALA A 639 17.49 32.34 4.93
CA ALA A 639 16.14 32.80 5.24
C ALA A 639 16.10 34.22 5.85
N LYS A 640 17.16 34.62 6.57
CA LYS A 640 17.25 35.95 7.23
C LYS A 640 17.91 37.00 6.34
N ASN A 641 18.88 36.62 5.51
CA ASN A 641 19.65 37.55 4.70
C ASN A 641 18.90 37.94 3.42
N THR A 642 18.69 39.25 3.23
CA THR A 642 17.99 39.82 2.07
C THR A 642 18.91 40.40 1.00
N ASP A 643 20.23 40.31 1.17
CA ASP A 643 21.20 40.76 0.18
C ASP A 643 21.01 39.99 -1.13
N THR A 644 20.98 40.74 -2.23
CA THR A 644 20.88 40.20 -3.59
C THR A 644 22.25 39.83 -4.17
N ASP A 645 23.33 40.17 -3.47
CA ASP A 645 24.72 39.87 -3.80
C ASP A 645 25.15 38.58 -3.08
N ILE A 646 25.41 37.53 -3.85
CA ILE A 646 25.75 36.20 -3.32
C ILE A 646 27.02 36.22 -2.47
N ASP A 647 27.99 37.09 -2.80
CA ASP A 647 29.27 37.15 -2.10
C ASP A 647 29.10 37.76 -0.69
N LYS A 648 28.19 38.73 -0.54
CA LYS A 648 27.81 39.28 0.78
C LYS A 648 27.10 38.27 1.67
N VAL A 649 26.25 37.42 1.08
CA VAL A 649 25.59 36.34 1.83
C VAL A 649 26.62 35.36 2.37
N MET A 650 27.61 34.99 1.55
CA MET A 650 28.66 34.04 1.94
C MET A 650 29.55 34.51 3.08
N ILE A 651 29.81 35.82 3.23
CA ILE A 651 30.60 36.38 4.34
C ILE A 651 30.00 36.04 5.70
N ASN A 652 28.67 35.85 5.78
CA ASN A 652 27.98 35.47 7.02
C ASN A 652 28.10 33.96 7.35
N LEU A 653 28.74 33.17 6.48
CA LEU A 653 28.90 31.72 6.63
C LEU A 653 30.33 31.36 7.05
N LYS A 654 30.45 30.30 7.86
CA LYS A 654 31.74 29.69 8.19
C LYS A 654 32.17 28.77 7.05
N THR A 655 33.02 29.27 6.15
CA THR A 655 33.46 28.56 4.93
C THR A 655 34.11 27.20 5.21
N GLU A 656 34.71 27.01 6.38
CA GLU A 656 35.34 25.76 6.80
C GLU A 656 34.36 24.58 6.88
N GLU A 657 33.07 24.83 7.17
CA GLU A 657 32.02 23.79 7.23
C GLU A 657 31.61 23.28 5.83
N PHE A 658 32.05 23.96 4.78
CA PHE A 658 31.71 23.69 3.38
C PHE A 658 32.88 23.06 2.59
N VAL A 659 34.05 22.91 3.20
CA VAL A 659 35.23 22.34 2.54
C VAL A 659 35.02 20.83 2.33
N LEU A 660 35.05 20.42 1.06
CA LEU A 660 34.86 19.03 0.64
C LEU A 660 35.95 18.57 -0.32
N ASP A 661 36.20 17.25 -0.33
CA ASP A 661 37.02 16.62 -1.36
C ASP A 661 36.37 16.80 -2.74
N GLY A 662 37.20 16.93 -3.79
CA GLY A 662 36.75 17.25 -5.15
C GLY A 662 36.00 16.11 -5.86
N PRO A 663 36.46 14.86 -5.78
CA PRO A 663 35.82 13.75 -6.49
C PRO A 663 34.32 13.51 -6.13
N PRO A 664 33.89 13.62 -4.86
CA PRO A 664 32.46 13.59 -4.52
C PRO A 664 31.63 14.66 -5.25
N LEU A 665 32.06 15.91 -5.24
CA LEU A 665 31.33 17.01 -5.87
C LEU A 665 31.28 16.87 -7.39
N GLN A 666 32.41 16.51 -8.01
CA GLN A 666 32.47 16.28 -9.46
C GLN A 666 31.51 15.16 -9.89
N SER A 667 31.33 14.13 -9.07
CA SER A 667 30.39 13.05 -9.37
C SER A 667 28.91 13.45 -9.29
N LEU A 668 28.60 14.53 -8.58
CA LEU A 668 27.26 15.10 -8.44
C LEU A 668 27.04 16.32 -9.36
N GLN A 669 27.99 16.61 -10.26
CA GLN A 669 27.96 17.79 -11.11
C GLN A 669 26.66 17.94 -11.92
N GLN A 670 26.03 16.84 -12.33
CA GLN A 670 24.77 16.88 -13.09
C GLN A 670 23.59 17.34 -12.23
N LEU A 671 23.60 17.02 -10.93
CA LEU A 671 22.60 17.54 -9.99
C LEU A 671 22.83 19.03 -9.71
N ILE A 672 24.11 19.44 -9.63
CA ILE A 672 24.50 20.85 -9.49
C ILE A 672 24.09 21.65 -10.73
N GLN A 673 24.37 21.12 -11.92
CA GLN A 673 23.98 21.69 -13.20
C GLN A 673 22.47 21.84 -13.27
N TRP A 674 21.70 20.80 -12.90
CA TRP A 674 20.24 20.87 -12.86
C TRP A 674 19.71 22.02 -12.00
N VAL A 675 20.31 22.29 -10.84
CA VAL A 675 19.91 23.45 -10.01
C VAL A 675 20.12 24.76 -10.76
N GLY A 676 21.29 24.95 -11.38
CA GLY A 676 21.61 26.15 -12.14
C GLY A 676 20.69 26.36 -13.35
N ASP A 677 20.48 25.29 -14.11
CA ASP A 677 19.59 25.24 -15.29
C ASP A 677 18.14 25.51 -14.91
N PHE A 678 17.68 24.94 -13.80
CA PHE A 678 16.31 25.14 -13.33
C PHE A 678 16.07 26.58 -12.87
N VAL A 679 17.03 27.21 -12.18
CA VAL A 679 16.94 28.63 -11.82
C VAL A 679 16.89 29.49 -13.09
N LEU A 680 17.78 29.24 -14.06
CA LEU A 680 17.78 29.95 -15.34
C LEU A 680 16.43 29.80 -16.06
N TYR A 681 15.91 28.57 -16.15
CA TYR A 681 14.62 28.28 -16.76
C TYR A 681 13.47 29.03 -16.05
N LEU A 682 13.44 29.05 -14.72
CA LEU A 682 12.41 29.76 -13.96
C LEU A 682 12.47 31.27 -14.22
N MET A 683 13.66 31.88 -14.13
CA MET A 683 13.80 33.32 -14.34
C MET A 683 13.47 33.72 -15.78
N ALA A 684 13.95 32.97 -16.77
CA ALA A 684 13.65 33.24 -18.18
C ALA A 684 12.15 33.11 -18.53
N ASN A 685 11.39 32.34 -17.74
CA ASN A 685 9.94 32.19 -17.91
C ASN A 685 9.11 33.10 -17.01
N LEU A 686 9.72 33.87 -16.10
CA LEU A 686 9.01 34.82 -15.26
C LEU A 686 8.13 35.80 -16.06
N PRO A 687 8.57 36.36 -17.20
CA PRO A 687 7.74 37.28 -17.99
C PRO A 687 6.51 36.63 -18.65
N ASN A 688 6.52 35.31 -18.80
CA ASN A 688 5.52 34.57 -19.57
C ASN A 688 4.27 34.18 -18.73
N GLN A 689 3.99 34.86 -17.61
CA GLN A 689 2.93 34.47 -16.65
C GLN A 689 1.50 34.48 -17.23
N GLY A 690 1.25 35.17 -18.35
CA GLY A 690 -0.07 35.27 -18.99
C GLY A 690 -0.45 34.14 -19.95
N SER A 691 0.42 33.15 -20.18
CA SER A 691 0.20 32.04 -21.13
C SER A 691 -0.34 30.77 -20.45
N ILE A 692 -0.83 29.82 -21.26
CA ILE A 692 -1.32 28.50 -20.81
C ILE A 692 -0.30 27.84 -19.89
N VAL A 693 -0.78 27.20 -18.81
CA VAL A 693 -0.01 26.59 -17.72
C VAL A 693 1.23 25.83 -18.22
N ARG A 694 2.42 26.41 -18.01
CA ARG A 694 3.73 25.78 -18.31
C ARG A 694 4.37 25.19 -17.05
N PRO A 695 5.19 24.12 -17.18
CA PRO A 695 6.03 23.66 -16.09
C PRO A 695 6.92 24.80 -15.55
N GLY A 696 7.08 24.86 -14.23
CA GLY A 696 7.81 25.88 -13.49
C GLY A 696 6.93 26.97 -12.88
N PHE A 697 5.70 27.18 -13.37
CA PHE A 697 4.88 28.33 -12.94
C PHE A 697 4.55 28.30 -11.44
N GLY A 698 4.22 27.14 -10.88
CA GLY A 698 3.94 26.99 -9.46
C GLY A 698 5.14 27.31 -8.56
N PHE A 699 6.37 27.21 -9.06
CA PHE A 699 7.58 27.57 -8.31
C PHE A 699 7.76 29.07 -8.14
N LEU A 700 7.34 29.86 -9.13
CA LEU A 700 7.55 31.32 -9.14
C LEU A 700 6.82 32.03 -8.00
N ARG A 701 5.86 31.35 -7.35
CA ARG A 701 5.08 31.84 -6.21
C ARG A 701 5.30 31.03 -4.93
N ASP A 702 6.21 30.05 -4.94
CA ASP A 702 6.48 29.17 -3.79
C ASP A 702 7.75 29.63 -3.08
N GLY A 703 7.59 30.51 -2.09
CA GLY A 703 8.70 31.07 -1.31
C GLY A 703 9.59 30.01 -0.67
N SER A 704 9.03 28.87 -0.25
CA SER A 704 9.81 27.76 0.32
C SER A 704 10.76 27.13 -0.69
N SER A 705 10.29 26.91 -1.93
CA SER A 705 11.09 26.31 -2.99
C SER A 705 12.12 27.30 -3.53
N LEU A 706 11.75 28.57 -3.69
CA LEU A 706 12.67 29.64 -4.09
C LEU A 706 13.78 29.83 -3.04
N GLY A 707 13.43 29.78 -1.76
CA GLY A 707 14.41 29.83 -0.66
C GLY A 707 15.38 28.64 -0.71
N MET A 708 14.88 27.44 -0.97
CA MET A 708 15.72 26.25 -1.13
C MET A 708 16.66 26.36 -2.34
N LEU A 709 16.21 26.93 -3.47
CA LEU A 709 17.09 27.21 -4.62
C LEU A 709 18.19 28.20 -4.25
N ARG A 710 17.88 29.26 -3.49
CA ARG A 710 18.87 30.22 -3.00
C ARG A 710 19.92 29.56 -2.13
N GLU A 711 19.51 28.71 -1.18
CA GLU A 711 20.43 27.94 -0.34
C GLU A 711 21.38 27.08 -1.20
N MET A 712 20.84 26.40 -2.22
CA MET A 712 21.65 25.59 -3.13
C MET A 712 22.65 26.44 -3.92
N MET A 713 22.22 27.59 -4.45
CA MET A 713 23.12 28.50 -5.17
C MET A 713 24.26 29.00 -4.28
N VAL A 714 23.99 29.42 -3.04
CA VAL A 714 25.04 29.86 -2.10
C VAL A 714 26.05 28.74 -1.86
N MET A 715 25.56 27.53 -1.56
CA MET A 715 26.44 26.37 -1.31
C MET A 715 27.29 26.00 -2.54
N ILE A 716 26.68 25.99 -3.73
CA ILE A 716 27.38 25.72 -4.99
C ILE A 716 28.44 26.79 -5.28
N ARG A 717 28.15 28.07 -4.97
CA ARG A 717 29.11 29.18 -5.15
C ARG A 717 30.32 29.01 -4.25
N ILE A 718 30.14 28.65 -2.98
CA ILE A 718 31.24 28.36 -2.06
C ILE A 718 32.13 27.23 -2.62
N TRP A 719 31.52 26.14 -3.11
CA TRP A 719 32.28 25.05 -3.72
C TRP A 719 32.98 25.46 -5.02
N GLY A 720 32.36 26.30 -5.83
CA GLY A 720 32.94 26.85 -7.04
C GLY A 720 34.20 27.69 -6.80
N LEU A 721 34.22 28.47 -5.70
CA LEU A 721 35.41 29.24 -5.29
C LEU A 721 36.56 28.33 -4.87
N LEU A 722 36.26 27.19 -4.25
CA LEU A 722 37.27 26.19 -3.88
C LEU A 722 37.72 25.35 -5.09
N LYS A 723 36.77 25.01 -5.98
CA LYS A 723 36.96 24.17 -7.17
C LYS A 723 36.05 24.66 -8.31
N PRO A 724 36.59 25.39 -9.30
CA PRO A 724 35.79 25.96 -10.39
C PRO A 724 34.95 24.93 -11.17
N GLY A 725 35.42 23.68 -11.28
CA GLY A 725 34.69 22.59 -11.94
C GLY A 725 33.39 22.14 -11.26
N CYS A 726 33.08 22.68 -10.07
CA CYS A 726 31.83 22.45 -9.34
C CYS A 726 30.76 23.52 -9.63
N LEU A 727 31.04 24.51 -10.47
CA LEU A 727 30.03 25.51 -10.88
C LEU A 727 29.15 24.95 -12.00
N PRO A 728 27.86 25.32 -12.07
CA PRO A 728 27.05 25.12 -13.26
C PRO A 728 27.69 25.85 -14.44
N ILE A 729 27.66 25.21 -15.60
CA ILE A 729 28.17 25.78 -16.85
C ILE A 729 27.00 26.42 -17.59
N TYR A 730 27.12 27.70 -17.89
CA TYR A 730 26.15 28.46 -18.67
C TYR A 730 26.72 28.77 -20.05
N THR A 731 25.91 28.63 -21.10
CA THR A 731 26.28 29.11 -22.43
C THR A 731 25.85 30.58 -22.52
N ALA A 732 26.79 31.49 -22.27
CA ALA A 732 26.58 32.92 -22.29
C ALA A 732 26.98 33.53 -23.64
N THR A 733 26.37 34.66 -24.01
CA THR A 733 26.80 35.47 -25.17
C THR A 733 28.02 36.35 -24.89
N SER A 734 28.44 36.45 -23.62
CA SER A 734 29.60 37.21 -23.16
C SER A 734 30.45 36.41 -22.17
N ASP A 735 31.77 36.35 -22.40
CA ASP A 735 32.72 35.58 -21.59
C ASP A 735 32.99 36.19 -20.20
N ASN A 736 32.68 37.48 -19.99
CA ASN A 736 32.95 38.19 -18.73
C ASN A 736 31.75 38.22 -17.77
N GLN A 737 30.64 37.56 -18.12
CA GLN A 737 29.40 37.61 -17.33
C GLN A 737 29.43 36.59 -16.18
N ASP A 738 29.32 37.04 -14.93
CA ASP A 738 29.03 36.14 -13.80
C ASP A 738 27.54 35.76 -13.80
N SER A 739 27.20 34.76 -14.62
CA SER A 739 25.83 34.26 -14.80
C SER A 739 25.22 33.76 -13.49
N MET A 740 26.02 33.16 -12.60
CA MET A 740 25.53 32.63 -11.34
C MET A 740 25.14 33.75 -10.38
N SER A 741 25.96 34.80 -10.28
CA SER A 741 25.65 36.00 -9.48
C SER A 741 24.42 36.73 -10.03
N LEU A 742 24.30 36.87 -11.36
CA LEU A 742 23.12 37.42 -12.02
C LEU A 742 21.85 36.64 -11.64
N LEU A 743 21.87 35.31 -11.80
CA LEU A 743 20.72 34.46 -11.50
C LEU A 743 20.35 34.48 -10.01
N PHE A 744 21.35 34.51 -9.11
CA PHE A 744 21.09 34.60 -7.67
C PHE A 744 20.40 35.91 -7.30
N ARG A 745 20.82 37.03 -7.91
CA ARG A 745 20.23 38.34 -7.70
C ARG A 745 18.76 38.36 -8.13
N LEU A 746 18.45 37.85 -9.33
CA LEU A 746 17.07 37.76 -9.84
C LEU A 746 16.21 36.82 -8.98
N LEU A 747 16.73 35.64 -8.64
CA LEU A 747 16.07 34.69 -7.76
C LEU A 747 15.78 35.28 -6.37
N THR A 748 16.73 36.04 -5.82
CA THR A 748 16.59 36.71 -4.52
C THR A 748 15.49 37.77 -4.55
N LYS A 749 15.45 38.61 -5.59
CA LYS A 749 14.36 39.58 -5.80
C LYS A 749 13.00 38.87 -5.84
N LEU A 750 12.86 37.81 -6.63
CA LEU A 750 11.60 37.06 -6.72
C LEU A 750 11.23 36.39 -5.40
N TRP A 751 12.20 35.82 -4.68
CA TRP A 751 11.96 35.23 -3.37
C TRP A 751 11.46 36.26 -2.36
N LEU A 752 11.98 37.49 -2.37
CA LEU A 752 11.51 38.54 -1.47
C LEU A 752 10.01 38.84 -1.66
N CYS A 753 9.52 38.77 -2.90
CA CYS A 753 8.10 38.91 -3.22
C CYS A 753 7.24 37.76 -2.66
N SER A 754 7.82 36.57 -2.49
CA SER A 754 7.08 35.32 -2.22
C SER A 754 7.39 34.69 -0.85
N ARG A 755 8.31 35.24 -0.06
CA ARG A 755 8.77 34.62 1.19
C ARG A 755 7.72 34.63 2.31
N ASP A 756 6.81 35.59 2.27
CA ASP A 756 5.77 35.78 3.27
C ASP A 756 4.43 35.23 2.75
N GLU A 757 4.11 33.99 3.13
CA GLU A 757 2.92 33.23 2.66
C GLU A 757 1.59 33.98 2.82
N GLY A 758 1.50 34.93 3.76
CA GLY A 758 0.28 35.71 4.02
C GLY A 758 0.06 36.91 3.09
N HIS A 759 1.10 37.40 2.41
CA HIS A 759 1.03 38.59 1.55
C HIS A 759 2.01 38.48 0.36
N PRO A 760 1.77 37.57 -0.60
CA PRO A 760 2.60 37.48 -1.80
C PRO A 760 2.50 38.80 -2.58
N GLN A 761 3.63 39.45 -2.82
CA GLN A 761 3.71 40.63 -3.67
C GLN A 761 3.91 40.19 -5.13
N GLU A 762 3.34 40.92 -6.07
CA GLU A 762 3.66 40.70 -7.48
C GLU A 762 5.09 41.18 -7.78
N PRO A 763 5.82 40.49 -8.68
CA PRO A 763 7.13 40.96 -9.12
C PRO A 763 7.00 42.33 -9.79
N ASP A 764 7.92 43.23 -9.49
CA ASP A 764 7.96 44.59 -10.04
C ASP A 764 8.36 44.59 -11.53
N GLU A 765 7.91 45.59 -12.29
CA GLU A 765 8.23 45.74 -13.72
C GLU A 765 9.75 45.66 -14.00
N PRO A 766 10.65 46.28 -13.20
CA PRO A 766 12.08 46.16 -13.41
C PRO A 766 12.60 44.72 -13.34
N LEU A 767 12.12 43.90 -12.40
CA LEU A 767 12.53 42.49 -12.33
C LEU A 767 12.07 41.71 -13.56
N ILE A 768 10.85 41.98 -14.03
CA ILE A 768 10.29 41.34 -15.22
C ILE A 768 11.11 41.72 -16.45
N ASP A 769 11.42 43.01 -16.64
CA ASP A 769 12.23 43.51 -17.75
C ASP A 769 13.62 42.89 -17.78
N GLU A 770 14.28 42.77 -16.62
CA GLU A 770 15.57 42.09 -16.51
C GLU A 770 15.47 40.61 -16.90
N CYS A 771 14.39 39.94 -16.51
CA CYS A 771 14.14 38.54 -16.87
C CYS A 771 13.81 38.35 -18.36
N CYS A 772 13.13 39.31 -19.00
CA CYS A 772 12.86 39.32 -20.44
C CYS A 772 14.15 39.28 -21.27
N LEU A 773 15.23 39.85 -20.77
CA LEU A 773 16.51 39.90 -21.48
C LEU A 773 17.33 38.61 -21.33
N LEU A 774 17.02 37.73 -20.39
CA LEU A 774 17.81 36.52 -20.11
C LEU A 774 18.01 35.61 -21.33
N PRO A 775 16.99 35.30 -22.17
CA PRO A 775 17.18 34.44 -23.33
C PRO A 775 18.16 35.00 -24.38
N SER A 776 18.42 36.32 -24.36
CA SER A 776 19.41 36.96 -25.23
C SER A 776 20.84 36.92 -24.65
N GLN A 777 20.96 36.66 -23.35
CA GLN A 777 22.24 36.62 -22.63
C GLN A 777 22.72 35.18 -22.42
N LEU A 778 21.79 34.25 -22.19
CA LEU A 778 22.06 32.87 -21.81
C LEU A 778 21.18 31.91 -22.61
N LEU A 779 21.74 30.79 -23.02
CA LEU A 779 20.97 29.69 -23.60
C LEU A 779 20.04 29.07 -22.53
N VAL A 780 18.73 29.23 -22.72
CA VAL A 780 17.73 28.72 -21.79
C VAL A 780 17.50 27.22 -22.05
N PRO A 781 17.63 26.35 -21.03
CA PRO A 781 17.42 24.91 -21.19
C PRO A 781 15.93 24.56 -21.39
N SER A 782 15.65 23.46 -22.08
CA SER A 782 14.28 22.92 -22.23
C SER A 782 13.87 22.07 -21.01
N MET A 783 12.57 21.79 -20.89
CA MET A 783 12.01 20.96 -19.79
C MET A 783 11.87 19.47 -20.14
N ASP A 784 12.61 18.99 -21.13
CA ASP A 784 12.53 17.60 -21.62
C ASP A 784 13.00 16.56 -20.57
N TRP A 785 13.62 17.06 -19.50
CA TRP A 785 14.09 16.32 -18.33
C TRP A 785 13.00 15.95 -17.33
N LEU A 786 11.77 16.43 -17.49
CA LEU A 786 10.66 16.02 -16.62
C LEU A 786 10.12 14.64 -17.00
N PRO A 787 9.62 13.86 -16.02
CA PRO A 787 9.06 12.55 -16.29
C PRO A 787 7.67 12.66 -16.94
N VAL A 788 7.42 11.82 -17.95
CA VAL A 788 6.15 11.76 -18.68
C VAL A 788 5.42 10.48 -18.28
N ASN A 789 4.17 10.59 -17.83
CA ASN A 789 3.37 9.43 -17.44
C ASN A 789 2.63 8.81 -18.64
N ASP A 790 2.78 7.50 -18.83
CA ASP A 790 2.09 6.68 -19.85
C ASP A 790 0.99 5.76 -19.25
N GLY A 791 0.78 5.83 -17.94
CA GLY A 791 -0.16 5.02 -17.16
C GLY A 791 -1.63 5.18 -17.53
N ILE A 792 -2.44 4.20 -17.12
CA ILE A 792 -3.85 4.09 -17.50
C ILE A 792 -4.77 5.04 -16.72
N ILE A 793 -4.43 5.47 -15.49
CA ILE A 793 -5.35 6.24 -14.62
C ILE A 793 -5.90 7.52 -15.27
N CYS A 794 -5.06 8.24 -16.02
CA CYS A 794 -5.47 9.46 -16.72
C CYS A 794 -6.44 9.16 -17.88
N LYS A 795 -6.37 7.95 -18.46
CA LYS A 795 -7.21 7.48 -19.57
C LYS A 795 -8.54 6.90 -19.08
N LEU A 796 -8.63 6.52 -17.80
CA LEU A 796 -9.84 5.96 -17.20
C LEU A 796 -10.90 7.02 -16.83
N GLN A 797 -10.66 8.32 -17.05
CA GLN A 797 -11.62 9.37 -16.71
C GLN A 797 -12.93 9.29 -17.53
N GLY A 798 -12.96 8.54 -18.63
CA GLY A 798 -14.18 8.21 -19.37
C GLY A 798 -15.08 7.20 -18.65
N LYS A 799 -16.39 7.23 -18.95
CA LYS A 799 -17.40 6.28 -18.42
C LYS A 799 -17.50 4.95 -19.19
N HIS A 800 -16.53 4.67 -20.05
CA HIS A 800 -16.55 3.46 -20.88
C HIS A 800 -15.42 2.52 -20.45
N PRO A 801 -15.72 1.22 -20.24
CA PRO A 801 -14.70 0.26 -19.87
C PRO A 801 -13.68 0.11 -21.00
N LEU A 802 -12.40 0.23 -20.66
CA LEU A 802 -11.33 -0.02 -21.62
C LEU A 802 -11.12 -1.51 -21.81
N ARG A 803 -10.88 -1.95 -23.06
CA ARG A 803 -10.44 -3.31 -23.36
C ARG A 803 -8.96 -3.28 -23.66
N LEU A 804 -8.20 -4.03 -22.89
CA LEU A 804 -6.74 -4.08 -22.90
C LEU A 804 -6.30 -5.51 -23.21
N GLN A 805 -5.07 -5.64 -23.71
CA GLN A 805 -4.48 -6.94 -24.01
C GLN A 805 -3.16 -7.10 -23.26
N PHE A 806 -2.98 -8.25 -22.63
CA PHE A 806 -1.71 -8.60 -21.99
C PHE A 806 -0.56 -8.62 -23.03
N GLY A 807 0.59 -8.05 -22.65
CA GLY A 807 1.78 -7.95 -23.48
C GLY A 807 1.73 -6.89 -24.59
N LYS A 808 0.60 -6.19 -24.78
CA LYS A 808 0.48 -5.13 -25.80
C LYS A 808 0.25 -3.78 -25.14
N PRO A 809 1.20 -2.83 -25.27
CA PRO A 809 1.01 -1.47 -24.78
C PRO A 809 -0.28 -0.85 -25.31
N TYR A 810 -0.98 -0.11 -24.45
CA TYR A 810 -2.21 0.54 -24.84
C TYR A 810 -1.95 1.75 -25.75
N SER A 811 -2.09 1.55 -27.06
CA SER A 811 -2.15 2.61 -28.08
C SER A 811 -3.61 2.94 -28.38
N LEU A 812 -4.04 4.19 -28.16
CA LEU A 812 -5.37 4.67 -28.56
C LEU A 812 -5.49 4.69 -30.10
N PRO A 813 -6.43 3.97 -30.71
CA PRO A 813 -6.76 4.19 -32.11
C PRO A 813 -7.64 5.46 -32.24
N GLY A 814 -7.24 6.42 -33.08
CA GLY A 814 -8.18 7.41 -33.63
C GLY A 814 -8.41 8.71 -32.87
N LEU A 815 -7.45 9.20 -32.06
CA LEU A 815 -7.45 10.62 -31.70
C LEU A 815 -6.69 11.39 -32.77
N ASN A 816 -7.38 12.28 -33.48
CA ASN A 816 -6.74 13.36 -34.23
C ASN A 816 -5.73 14.06 -33.32
N SER A 817 -4.61 14.51 -33.91
CA SER A 817 -3.45 15.19 -33.31
C SER A 817 -3.77 16.55 -32.64
N THR A 818 -4.91 16.69 -31.97
CA THR A 818 -5.42 17.96 -31.44
C THR A 818 -5.80 17.90 -29.96
N ALA A 819 -5.65 16.76 -29.27
CA ALA A 819 -5.77 16.73 -27.82
C ALA A 819 -4.48 17.26 -27.19
N GLN A 820 -4.63 18.31 -26.37
CA GLN A 820 -3.60 19.07 -25.64
C GLN A 820 -2.73 18.26 -24.65
N VAL A 821 -2.67 16.94 -24.81
CA VAL A 821 -1.72 16.02 -24.17
C VAL A 821 -0.34 16.07 -24.85
N GLU A 822 -0.23 16.73 -26.01
CA GLU A 822 1.05 16.90 -26.72
C GLU A 822 2.10 17.76 -25.98
N ILE A 823 1.72 18.56 -24.96
CA ILE A 823 2.68 19.38 -24.19
C ILE A 823 3.75 18.51 -23.51
N PHE A 824 3.45 17.23 -23.25
CA PHE A 824 4.37 16.28 -22.62
C PHE A 824 4.69 15.07 -23.51
N SER A 825 4.20 15.01 -24.75
CA SER A 825 4.60 13.95 -25.68
C SER A 825 5.96 14.28 -26.27
N ARG A 826 6.96 13.45 -25.96
CA ARG A 826 8.28 13.54 -26.60
C ARG A 826 8.11 13.33 -28.11
N SER A 827 8.67 14.23 -28.92
CA SER A 827 8.70 14.07 -30.37
C SER A 827 9.45 12.78 -30.76
N PRO A 828 9.11 12.14 -31.89
CA PRO A 828 9.92 11.06 -32.44
C PRO A 828 11.35 11.57 -32.66
N GLY A 829 12.34 10.97 -31.97
CA GLY A 829 13.73 11.43 -31.99
C GLY A 829 14.17 12.29 -30.80
N ALA A 830 13.31 12.53 -29.80
CA ALA A 830 13.69 13.24 -28.58
C ALA A 830 14.75 12.47 -27.77
N GLN A 831 15.71 13.20 -27.19
CA GLN A 831 16.70 12.60 -26.29
C GLN A 831 16.00 12.02 -25.06
N ARG A 832 16.31 10.77 -24.73
CA ARG A 832 15.92 10.18 -23.44
C ARG A 832 16.83 10.74 -22.36
N MET A 833 16.25 10.99 -21.19
CA MET A 833 16.99 11.43 -20.03
C MET A 833 16.83 10.43 -18.88
N ASP A 834 17.91 10.21 -18.16
CA ASP A 834 17.90 9.68 -16.81
C ASP A 834 17.44 10.78 -15.84
N ASN A 835 16.16 10.75 -15.49
CA ASN A 835 15.51 11.76 -14.66
C ASN A 835 16.06 11.80 -13.22
N LEU A 836 16.62 10.70 -12.69
CA LEU A 836 17.22 10.69 -11.35
C LEU A 836 18.63 11.24 -11.34
N ARG A 837 19.40 10.99 -12.40
CA ARG A 837 20.79 11.42 -12.50
C ARG A 837 20.94 12.75 -13.22
N CYS A 838 19.85 13.26 -13.81
CA CYS A 838 19.83 14.44 -14.68
C CYS A 838 20.83 14.29 -15.85
N LEU A 839 20.89 13.08 -16.43
CA LEU A 839 21.85 12.73 -17.48
C LEU A 839 21.15 12.45 -18.80
N HIS A 840 21.62 13.07 -19.88
CA HIS A 840 21.16 12.73 -21.24
C HIS A 840 21.65 11.34 -21.63
N MET A 841 20.74 10.49 -22.10
CA MET A 841 21.02 9.12 -22.53
C MET A 841 21.06 9.00 -24.06
N GLY A 842 20.81 10.09 -24.78
CA GLY A 842 20.68 10.09 -26.24
C GLY A 842 19.32 9.58 -26.73
N VAL A 843 19.18 9.45 -28.05
CA VAL A 843 17.90 9.14 -28.70
C VAL A 843 17.56 7.63 -28.60
N CYS A 844 18.57 6.77 -28.75
CA CYS A 844 18.44 5.32 -28.64
C CYS A 844 19.47 4.81 -27.62
N PRO A 845 19.14 4.87 -26.32
CA PRO A 845 20.07 4.42 -25.30
C PRO A 845 20.26 2.90 -25.36
N THR A 846 21.51 2.46 -25.43
CA THR A 846 21.89 1.04 -25.38
C THR A 846 21.92 0.47 -23.96
N GLU A 847 21.96 1.35 -22.95
CA GLU A 847 21.99 1.00 -21.54
C GLU A 847 20.63 0.49 -21.04
N GLU A 848 20.64 -0.62 -20.30
CA GLU A 848 19.43 -1.12 -19.66
C GLU A 848 18.85 -0.08 -18.70
N SER A 849 17.53 0.11 -18.77
CA SER A 849 16.84 1.19 -18.05
C SER A 849 15.62 0.67 -17.31
N LYS A 850 15.20 1.42 -16.29
CA LYS A 850 13.95 1.21 -15.55
C LYS A 850 13.11 2.47 -15.54
N ALA A 851 11.79 2.31 -15.52
CA ALA A 851 10.80 3.38 -15.45
C ALA A 851 9.97 3.28 -14.17
N CYS A 852 9.54 4.42 -13.64
CA CYS A 852 8.62 4.46 -12.51
C CYS A 852 7.19 4.21 -12.98
N THR A 853 6.46 3.28 -12.34
CA THR A 853 5.06 2.97 -12.68
C THR A 853 4.11 4.15 -12.44
N ARG A 854 4.42 5.09 -11.54
CA ARG A 854 3.52 6.22 -11.21
C ARG A 854 3.78 7.51 -11.99
N CYS A 855 5.04 7.78 -12.30
CA CYS A 855 5.40 9.06 -12.94
C CYS A 855 6.09 8.93 -14.28
N GLY A 856 6.52 7.73 -14.66
CA GLY A 856 7.31 7.52 -15.87
C GLY A 856 8.73 8.08 -15.80
N CYS A 857 9.22 8.44 -14.61
CA CYS A 857 10.65 8.73 -14.39
C CYS A 857 11.48 7.55 -14.87
N VAL A 858 12.42 7.79 -15.77
CA VAL A 858 13.34 6.82 -16.35
C VAL A 858 14.71 7.02 -15.73
N THR A 859 15.40 5.92 -15.46
CA THR A 859 16.77 5.92 -14.96
C THR A 859 17.51 4.67 -15.40
N MET A 860 18.82 4.76 -15.62
CA MET A 860 19.63 3.59 -15.95
C MET A 860 19.64 2.58 -14.79
N LEU A 861 19.60 1.29 -15.13
CA LEU A 861 19.68 0.20 -14.15
C LEU A 861 21.05 0.15 -13.47
N ARG A 862 22.11 0.36 -14.24
CA ARG A 862 23.49 0.41 -13.76
C ARG A 862 24.00 1.84 -13.82
N SER A 863 24.76 2.23 -12.79
CA SER A 863 25.37 3.55 -12.77
C SER A 863 26.65 3.58 -13.62
N PRO A 864 26.87 4.63 -14.43
CA PRO A 864 28.16 4.87 -15.06
C PRO A 864 29.22 5.32 -14.04
N ASN A 865 28.83 5.84 -12.87
CA ASN A 865 29.73 6.44 -11.89
C ASN A 865 29.86 5.59 -10.61
N LYS A 866 31.09 5.35 -10.15
CA LYS A 866 31.39 4.45 -9.02
C LYS A 866 31.76 5.16 -7.72
N THR A 867 31.70 6.50 -7.65
CA THR A 867 32.01 7.24 -6.41
C THR A 867 31.04 6.91 -5.27
N ASN A 868 31.51 7.07 -4.03
CA ASN A 868 30.68 6.83 -2.84
C ASN A 868 29.49 7.80 -2.75
N ALA A 869 29.68 9.07 -3.14
CA ALA A 869 28.61 10.07 -3.13
C ALA A 869 27.48 9.69 -4.10
N MET A 870 27.81 9.29 -5.32
CA MET A 870 26.80 8.86 -6.30
C MET A 870 26.11 7.56 -5.87
N LYS A 871 26.85 6.60 -5.32
CA LYS A 871 26.25 5.39 -4.73
C LYS A 871 25.26 5.74 -3.62
N GLN A 872 25.60 6.66 -2.72
CA GLN A 872 24.69 7.09 -1.65
C GLN A 872 23.43 7.77 -2.19
N TRP A 873 23.53 8.59 -3.25
CA TRP A 873 22.38 9.14 -3.95
C TRP A 873 21.46 8.04 -4.49
N GLU A 874 22.03 7.09 -5.23
CA GLU A 874 21.26 6.02 -5.88
C GLU A 874 20.61 5.06 -4.90
N GLN A 875 21.29 4.72 -3.80
CA GLN A 875 20.76 3.83 -2.77
C GLN A 875 19.47 4.37 -2.12
N ARG A 876 19.26 5.70 -2.09
CA ARG A 876 18.00 6.30 -1.61
C ARG A 876 16.81 5.96 -2.50
N TRP A 877 17.05 5.73 -3.80
CA TRP A 877 16.02 5.55 -4.83
C TRP A 877 16.02 4.14 -5.42
N ILE A 878 16.75 3.19 -4.82
CA ILE A 878 16.86 1.83 -5.35
C ILE A 878 15.51 1.10 -5.34
N LYS A 879 14.73 1.29 -4.27
CA LYS A 879 13.43 0.62 -4.06
C LYS A 879 12.27 1.33 -4.76
N ASN A 880 12.24 2.65 -4.70
CA ASN A 880 11.13 3.48 -5.19
C ASN A 880 11.66 4.75 -5.85
N CYS A 881 10.87 5.30 -6.76
CA CYS A 881 11.10 6.61 -7.35
C CYS A 881 10.88 7.75 -6.33
N LEU A 882 11.34 8.96 -6.67
CA LEU A 882 11.07 10.20 -5.94
C LEU A 882 9.58 10.40 -5.59
N CYS A 883 8.66 10.00 -6.47
CA CYS A 883 7.22 10.08 -6.26
C CYS A 883 6.64 8.91 -5.43
N GLY A 884 7.49 8.02 -4.92
CA GLY A 884 7.11 6.81 -4.19
C GLY A 884 6.58 5.65 -5.05
N GLY A 885 6.55 5.81 -6.39
CA GLY A 885 6.13 4.74 -7.29
C GLY A 885 7.21 3.67 -7.48
N LEU A 886 6.79 2.47 -7.87
CA LEU A 886 7.68 1.32 -8.04
C LEU A 886 8.45 1.40 -9.36
N TRP A 887 9.53 0.64 -9.44
CA TRP A 887 10.35 0.52 -10.65
C TRP A 887 9.93 -0.69 -11.49
N ARG A 888 9.83 -0.51 -12.80
CA ARG A 888 9.73 -1.58 -13.80
C ARG A 888 10.91 -1.51 -14.75
N ARG A 889 11.49 -2.65 -15.13
CA ARG A 889 12.49 -2.73 -16.18
C ARG A 889 11.82 -2.39 -17.52
N ILE A 890 12.48 -1.58 -18.34
CA ILE A 890 12.02 -1.25 -19.69
C ILE A 890 12.52 -2.37 -20.63
N PRO A 891 11.65 -3.03 -21.40
CA PRO A 891 12.08 -4.06 -22.36
C PRO A 891 13.02 -3.50 -23.43
N SER A 892 14.07 -4.26 -23.79
CA SER A 892 15.04 -3.91 -24.82
C SER A 892 14.46 -3.83 -26.24
N THR A 893 13.26 -4.36 -26.47
CA THR A 893 12.56 -4.26 -27.76
C THR A 893 11.79 -2.95 -27.94
N LEU A 894 11.77 -2.09 -26.91
CA LEU A 894 11.17 -0.74 -26.91
C LEU A 894 12.24 0.37 -26.80
N SER A 895 13.53 0.04 -26.91
CA SER A 895 14.64 1.01 -26.94
C SER A 895 14.82 1.63 -28.31
#